data_AF-A0A367JIH2-F1
#
_entry.id   AF-A0A367JIH2-F1
#
_cell.length_a   1.000
_cell.length_b   1.000
_cell.length_c   1.000
_cell.angle_alpha   90.00
_cell.angle_beta   90.00
_cell.angle_gamma   90.00
#
_symmetry.space_group_name_H-M   'P 1'
#
loop_
_entity.id
_entity.type
_entity.pdbx_description
1 polymer ?
#
loop_
_entity_poly.entity_id
_entity_poly.type
_entity_poly.pdbx_seq_one_letter_code
_entity_poly.pdbx_strand_id
1 'polypeptide(L)'
;TVEGIAPLYELPNNKGETLVVTGNHILCLKSSTHACSTWSADEQCWTVYWFDRDHSSCSKQFVYKESTDSYYKTPEAAEEAANDFMVSLENDESCLPKGAIIEMTVREFLDLPQSAKTMWFLYRTGLDFPKREVIVDPYYLGLWLADGERRNAIATNDHEKEVAEFLSCYADKLSMKLVGKDCSIANRKVKEGKLEDTTADLSVFYTDMTEAEKQQYDSLRKSFKDQEALELALQESIVSDKGSDLLLDALKKLGVPASLSGCDNYSKRIPKEYLLNSRQVRLQVLAGLLDSNGTYNNGSHEFCFTQSKRWHEQLFNDFVWLSRSLGFHTTCSSTVQTHKLPNGEYYTGEYLQAYISGCVDEIPCLIPREQSSECVTKADPMASSIILENVTITAPKKYYGFKVDGNQRFLREDFMVLHNSGFEESMKYKKLTNAQRSGLNQIPNRRFTLWWSPTINRANVYVGFQVQLDLTGIFMHGKIPTLKISLIQIFRAHLWQKIHEALTMDFAQVFDRELEALQIETVQKETIHPRKSYKMNSSASDILLFAAYKWPVSRPSLLNDPRDVMEGPTTTKYWLDIQLRWGDYDSHDIERYTRAKFLDYTTDNMSIYPSPTGLMVGIDLAYNMYSAYGNWIPGMKPLVQQAMAKIMKANPALYVLRERIRKALQLYSSEPTEPYLSSTNYGELFSNQIIWFVDDTNVYRVTIHKTFEGNLTTKPINGAIFIFNPRTGQLFLKIIHTSVWAGQKRLGQLAKWKTAEEVAALIRSLPVEEQPKQIIVTRKGMLDPLEVHLLDFPNIVIKGSELQLPFQACLKVEKFGDLILKATEPQMVLFNLYDDWLKTFSSYTAFSRLVLILRALHVNNDKTKMILRPDRSTITEPHHIWPTLTDEEWAKVEVQLKDLILADYGKKNNVNVASLTQSEIRDIILGMEIQAPSLQRQQIAEIEKQTKEQSQLTAVTTKTRNIHGDEMIVTTTSNYEQATFSSKTEWRIRAISATNLHLRTNHIYVNSDDIKENTYTYVMPKNILKRFITISDLRTQIAGFMYGVSPPDAPNVKEIRCVVIPPQWGTHQTVHLPNTLPEHEQLDDLEPLGWIHTQPQELMNISPQDVTTHAKLLANNKTWDGEKTITLTCSFTPGSCSLTAYKLSPAGFEWGKTNVDPGSQPQGYLPTHGEKVQILLSDRFLGYFLVPSDVWNYNFMGAQFSANMNYKLVLDVPKEFYHESHRSAHFMNFSSETETAAEADIEDAFA
;
A
#
# COMPACT_ATOMS: atom_id res chain seq x y z
N THR A 1 -17.19 9.89 -5.28
CA THR A 1 -17.72 10.56 -6.49
C THR A 1 -17.48 12.07 -6.37
N VAL A 2 -17.12 12.76 -7.46
CA VAL A 2 -16.97 14.22 -7.64
C VAL A 2 -17.98 14.66 -8.67
N GLU A 3 -18.43 15.91 -8.57
CA GLU A 3 -19.21 16.58 -9.61
C GLU A 3 -18.46 17.86 -10.05
N GLY A 4 -18.46 18.17 -11.34
CA GLY A 4 -17.83 19.36 -11.88
C GLY A 4 -18.52 19.85 -13.15
N ILE A 5 -18.12 21.02 -13.66
CA ILE A 5 -18.61 21.56 -14.94
C ILE A 5 -17.40 21.79 -15.84
N ALA A 6 -17.38 21.15 -17.01
CA ALA A 6 -16.30 21.27 -17.98
C ALA A 6 -16.81 21.03 -19.41
N PRO A 7 -16.15 21.54 -20.46
CA PRO A 7 -16.42 21.14 -21.83
C PRO A 7 -16.23 19.62 -21.97
N LEU A 8 -17.21 18.93 -22.57
CA LEU A 8 -17.12 17.51 -22.84
C LEU A 8 -16.75 17.29 -24.31
N TYR A 9 -15.78 16.41 -24.51
CA TYR A 9 -15.33 15.91 -25.80
C TYR A 9 -16.15 14.67 -26.12
N GLU A 10 -16.85 14.70 -27.24
CA GLU A 10 -17.56 13.55 -27.80
C GLU A 10 -16.63 12.87 -28.81
N LEU A 11 -16.15 11.68 -28.45
CA LEU A 11 -15.22 10.88 -29.23
C LEU A 11 -15.99 9.68 -29.83
N PRO A 12 -16.54 9.81 -31.06
CA PRO A 12 -17.19 8.69 -31.73
C PRO A 12 -16.16 7.63 -32.13
N ASN A 13 -16.51 6.36 -32.01
CA ASN A 13 -15.67 5.25 -32.45
C ASN A 13 -16.18 4.61 -33.74
N ASN A 14 -15.33 3.82 -34.39
CA ASN A 14 -15.65 3.10 -35.63
C ASN A 14 -16.72 2.00 -35.48
N LYS A 15 -17.23 1.77 -34.26
CA LYS A 15 -18.28 0.80 -33.94
C LYS A 15 -19.62 1.44 -33.60
N GLY A 16 -19.77 2.75 -33.86
CA GLY A 16 -21.03 3.49 -33.71
C GLY A 16 -21.35 3.95 -32.28
N GLU A 17 -20.40 3.87 -31.35
CA GLU A 17 -20.55 4.34 -29.97
C GLU A 17 -19.74 5.62 -29.73
N THR A 18 -20.21 6.48 -28.83
CA THR A 18 -19.54 7.75 -28.52
C THR A 18 -19.06 7.78 -27.08
N LEU A 19 -17.76 8.04 -26.88
CA LEU A 19 -17.18 8.29 -25.56
C LEU A 19 -17.26 9.78 -25.24
N VAL A 20 -18.02 10.14 -24.20
CA VAL A 20 -18.20 11.54 -23.78
C VAL A 20 -17.43 11.79 -22.50
N VAL A 21 -16.32 12.53 -22.59
CA VAL A 21 -15.38 12.71 -21.47
C VAL A 21 -14.80 14.12 -21.43
N THR A 22 -14.23 14.53 -20.30
CA THR A 22 -13.54 15.83 -20.21
C THR A 22 -12.20 15.78 -20.96
N GLY A 23 -11.67 16.91 -21.41
CA GLY A 23 -10.36 16.95 -22.10
C GLY A 23 -9.17 16.45 -21.27
N ASN A 24 -9.28 16.44 -19.95
CA ASN A 24 -8.25 15.91 -19.04
C ASN A 24 -8.50 14.44 -18.65
N HIS A 25 -9.51 13.79 -19.22
CA HIS A 25 -9.75 12.38 -18.98
C HIS A 25 -8.61 11.56 -19.59
N ILE A 26 -8.15 10.54 -18.87
CA ILE A 26 -7.04 9.68 -19.29
C ILE A 26 -7.64 8.50 -20.07
N LEU A 27 -7.31 8.41 -21.35
CA LEU A 27 -7.66 7.31 -22.23
C LEU A 27 -6.69 6.15 -21.99
N CYS A 28 -7.23 4.93 -21.89
CA CYS A 28 -6.43 3.70 -21.94
C CYS A 28 -6.45 3.18 -23.38
N LEU A 29 -5.33 3.30 -24.08
CA LEU A 29 -5.21 2.95 -25.50
C LEU A 29 -4.30 1.73 -25.65
N LYS A 30 -4.68 0.80 -26.52
CA LYS A 30 -3.93 -0.41 -26.87
C LYS A 30 -3.33 -0.26 -28.26
N SER A 31 -2.05 -0.60 -28.42
CA SER A 31 -1.39 -0.55 -29.73
C SER A 31 -1.83 -1.71 -30.63
N SER A 32 -2.10 -1.41 -31.90
CA SER A 32 -2.38 -2.43 -32.93
C SER A 32 -1.10 -2.93 -33.64
N THR A 33 -0.08 -2.08 -33.74
CA THR A 33 1.21 -2.34 -34.41
C THR A 33 2.38 -1.78 -33.58
N HIS A 34 3.62 -2.20 -33.89
CA HIS A 34 4.84 -1.68 -33.28
C HIS A 34 5.21 -0.27 -33.79
N ALA A 35 4.97 -0.03 -35.08
CA ALA A 35 5.21 1.23 -35.76
C ALA A 35 4.17 1.44 -36.88
N CYS A 36 4.07 2.66 -37.39
CA CYS A 36 3.32 2.96 -38.61
C CYS A 36 4.13 3.88 -39.53
N SER A 37 4.01 3.69 -40.85
CA SER A 37 4.62 4.56 -41.85
C SER A 37 3.56 5.37 -42.59
N THR A 38 3.90 6.60 -42.98
CA THR A 38 3.07 7.43 -43.86
C THR A 38 3.90 8.22 -44.86
N TRP A 39 3.42 8.27 -46.10
CA TRP A 39 4.00 9.07 -47.18
C TRP A 39 3.52 10.52 -47.10
N SER A 40 4.46 11.47 -47.15
CA SER A 40 4.18 12.89 -47.34
C SER A 40 4.53 13.28 -48.78
N ALA A 41 3.52 13.65 -49.57
CA ALA A 41 3.71 14.09 -50.96
C ALA A 41 4.45 15.44 -51.06
N ASP A 42 4.24 16.32 -50.08
CA ASP A 42 4.85 17.66 -50.03
C ASP A 42 6.34 17.60 -49.67
N GLU A 43 6.71 16.70 -48.76
CA GLU A 43 8.10 16.54 -48.29
C GLU A 43 8.87 15.45 -49.05
N GLN A 44 8.18 14.74 -49.96
CA GLN A 44 8.68 13.57 -50.69
C GLN A 44 9.42 12.58 -49.78
N CYS A 45 8.81 12.26 -48.63
CA CYS A 45 9.43 11.37 -47.65
C CYS A 45 8.43 10.41 -47.02
N TRP A 46 8.93 9.22 -46.69
CA TRP A 46 8.24 8.29 -45.79
C TRP A 46 8.61 8.63 -44.35
N THR A 47 7.62 8.83 -43.48
CA THR A 47 7.85 9.01 -42.04
C THR A 47 7.37 7.79 -41.29
N VAL A 48 8.24 7.16 -40.52
CA VAL A 48 7.93 6.06 -39.60
C VAL A 48 7.74 6.62 -38.21
N TYR A 49 6.64 6.28 -37.54
CA TYR A 49 6.32 6.64 -36.16
C TYR A 49 6.31 5.39 -35.28
N TRP A 50 6.86 5.49 -34.07
CA TRP A 50 6.81 4.44 -33.05
C TRP A 50 6.81 5.08 -31.65
N PHE A 51 6.67 4.28 -30.60
CA PHE A 51 6.73 4.74 -29.22
C PHE A 51 7.77 3.95 -28.43
N ASP A 52 8.50 4.65 -27.56
CA ASP A 52 9.47 4.05 -26.63
C ASP A 52 8.79 3.55 -25.34
N ARG A 53 9.54 2.80 -24.51
CA ARG A 53 9.04 2.34 -23.20
C ARG A 53 8.67 3.46 -22.23
N ASP A 54 9.16 4.68 -22.46
CA ASP A 54 8.81 5.86 -21.67
C ASP A 54 7.51 6.52 -22.16
N HIS A 55 6.78 5.87 -23.08
CA HIS A 55 5.51 6.31 -23.65
C HIS A 55 5.63 7.60 -24.49
N SER A 56 6.82 7.92 -24.99
CA SER A 56 7.09 9.08 -25.85
C SER A 56 6.96 8.71 -27.33
N SER A 57 6.38 9.62 -28.12
CA SER A 57 6.25 9.44 -29.57
C SER A 57 7.58 9.75 -30.27
N CYS A 58 8.09 8.78 -31.03
CA CYS A 58 9.31 8.90 -31.83
C CYS A 58 8.97 8.86 -33.33
N SER A 59 9.77 9.53 -34.15
CA SER A 59 9.61 9.49 -35.61
C SER A 59 10.94 9.55 -36.36
N LYS A 60 10.97 8.99 -37.57
CA LYS A 60 12.13 8.99 -38.46
C LYS A 60 11.68 9.15 -39.91
N GLN A 61 12.33 10.06 -40.64
CA GLN A 61 12.02 10.36 -42.03
C GLN A 61 13.01 9.69 -43.00
N PHE A 62 12.48 9.20 -44.11
CA PHE A 62 13.18 8.58 -45.23
C PHE A 62 12.87 9.40 -46.48
N VAL A 63 13.76 10.34 -46.79
CA VAL A 63 13.53 11.39 -47.79
C VAL A 63 14.04 10.96 -49.17
N TYR A 64 13.20 11.11 -50.19
CA TYR A 64 13.53 10.91 -51.60
C TYR A 64 13.97 12.23 -52.24
N LYS A 65 15.13 12.25 -52.93
CA LYS A 65 15.57 13.36 -53.78
C LYS A 65 16.36 12.86 -54.97
N GLU A 66 15.94 13.26 -56.17
CA GLU A 66 16.48 12.78 -57.45
C GLU A 66 17.95 13.24 -57.72
N SER A 67 18.41 14.31 -57.06
CA SER A 67 19.66 15.02 -57.44
C SER A 67 20.82 14.92 -56.44
N THR A 68 20.71 14.17 -55.34
CA THR A 68 21.73 14.15 -54.26
C THR A 68 22.03 12.73 -53.75
N ASP A 69 23.31 12.35 -53.68
CA ASP A 69 23.77 11.02 -53.23
C ASP A 69 23.50 10.72 -51.75
N SER A 70 23.06 11.71 -50.96
CA SER A 70 22.74 11.56 -49.53
C SER A 70 21.30 11.11 -49.26
N TYR A 71 20.45 10.98 -50.29
CA TYR A 71 19.02 10.66 -50.19
C TYR A 71 18.64 9.46 -51.06
N TYR A 72 17.46 8.89 -50.82
CA TYR A 72 16.97 7.77 -51.62
C TYR A 72 16.68 8.24 -53.05
N LYS A 73 17.11 7.44 -54.04
CA LYS A 73 17.09 7.78 -55.48
C LYS A 73 15.78 7.44 -56.18
N THR A 74 14.90 6.67 -55.54
CA THR A 74 13.54 6.40 -56.00
C THR A 74 12.58 6.40 -54.79
N PRO A 75 11.29 6.75 -54.96
CA PRO A 75 10.30 6.66 -53.89
C PRO A 75 10.15 5.23 -53.35
N GLU A 76 10.30 4.23 -54.22
CA GLU A 76 10.21 2.81 -53.86
C GLU A 76 11.38 2.37 -52.96
N ALA A 77 12.60 2.90 -53.19
CA ALA A 77 13.75 2.60 -52.33
C ALA A 77 13.63 3.25 -50.95
N ALA A 78 12.98 4.42 -50.86
CA ALA A 78 12.67 5.06 -49.58
C ALA A 78 11.59 4.28 -48.81
N GLU A 79 10.61 3.71 -49.52
CA GLU A 79 9.57 2.85 -48.95
C GLU A 79 10.15 1.54 -48.41
N GLU A 80 11.01 0.87 -49.18
CA GLU A 80 11.69 -0.36 -48.78
C GLU A 80 12.54 -0.13 -47.51
N ALA A 81 13.32 0.94 -47.48
CA ALA A 81 14.12 1.29 -46.30
C ALA A 81 13.27 1.67 -45.07
N ALA A 82 12.11 2.31 -45.27
CA ALA A 82 11.18 2.60 -44.19
C ALA A 82 10.55 1.31 -43.62
N ASN A 83 10.20 0.35 -44.48
CA ASN A 83 9.67 -0.95 -44.09
C ASN A 83 10.73 -1.81 -43.38
N ASP A 84 11.96 -1.85 -43.87
CA ASP A 84 13.09 -2.53 -43.21
C ASP A 84 13.35 -1.95 -41.81
N PHE A 85 13.26 -0.63 -41.67
CA PHE A 85 13.39 0.02 -40.38
C PHE A 85 12.25 -0.35 -39.43
N MET A 86 11.00 -0.43 -39.90
CA MET A 86 9.89 -0.91 -39.09
C MET A 86 10.10 -2.34 -38.60
N VAL A 87 10.59 -3.24 -39.45
CA VAL A 87 10.92 -4.64 -39.07
C VAL A 87 12.06 -4.66 -38.05
N SER A 88 13.05 -3.77 -38.17
CA SER A 88 14.12 -3.67 -37.18
C SER A 88 13.62 -3.25 -35.78
N LEU A 89 12.57 -2.41 -35.71
CA LEU A 89 11.97 -1.97 -34.46
C LEU A 89 11.19 -3.08 -33.74
N GLU A 90 10.74 -4.13 -34.44
CA GLU A 90 10.08 -5.28 -33.80
C GLU A 90 11.05 -6.08 -32.91
N ASN A 91 12.34 -6.05 -33.22
CA ASN A 91 13.40 -6.74 -32.47
C ASN A 91 14.10 -5.82 -31.45
N ASP A 92 13.74 -4.54 -31.39
CA ASP A 92 14.36 -3.58 -30.48
C ASP A 92 13.64 -3.57 -29.12
N GLU A 93 14.33 -4.03 -28.07
CA GLU A 93 13.78 -4.12 -26.72
C GLU A 93 13.38 -2.76 -26.12
N SER A 94 13.88 -1.65 -26.68
CA SER A 94 13.59 -0.28 -26.24
C SER A 94 12.23 0.25 -26.72
N CYS A 95 11.62 -0.40 -27.71
CA CYS A 95 10.33 -0.02 -28.29
C CYS A 95 9.15 -0.72 -27.60
N LEU A 96 7.97 -0.10 -27.66
CA LEU A 96 6.76 -0.73 -27.11
C LEU A 96 6.35 -1.96 -27.94
N PRO A 97 6.01 -3.08 -27.28
CA PRO A 97 5.52 -4.25 -27.99
C PRO A 97 4.11 -4.03 -28.55
N LYS A 98 3.74 -4.78 -29.58
CA LYS A 98 2.36 -4.87 -30.08
C LYS A 98 1.42 -5.30 -28.94
N GLY A 99 0.31 -4.59 -28.78
CA GLY A 99 -0.66 -4.82 -27.70
C GLY A 99 -0.31 -4.13 -26.38
N ALA A 100 0.76 -3.33 -26.32
CA ALA A 100 1.06 -2.48 -25.17
C ALA A 100 -0.07 -1.48 -24.89
N ILE A 101 -0.25 -1.15 -23.61
CA ILE A 101 -1.26 -0.20 -23.15
C ILE A 101 -0.55 1.10 -22.77
N ILE A 102 -1.03 2.22 -23.29
CA ILE A 102 -0.60 3.57 -22.94
C ILE A 102 -1.75 4.33 -22.30
N GLU A 103 -1.40 5.24 -21.40
CA GLU A 103 -2.32 6.15 -20.72
C GLU A 103 -1.98 7.58 -21.14
N MET A 104 -2.91 8.25 -21.80
CA MET A 104 -2.73 9.64 -22.24
C MET A 104 -4.04 10.40 -22.15
N THR A 105 -3.97 11.70 -21.87
CA THR A 105 -5.17 12.52 -21.82
C THR A 105 -5.79 12.69 -23.20
N VAL A 106 -7.11 12.97 -23.26
CA VAL A 106 -7.80 13.28 -24.52
C VAL A 106 -7.10 14.41 -25.29
N ARG A 107 -6.58 15.42 -24.59
CA ARG A 107 -5.83 16.52 -25.22
C ARG A 107 -4.51 16.04 -25.83
N GLU A 108 -3.70 15.31 -25.07
CA GLU A 108 -2.44 14.74 -25.57
C GLU A 108 -2.69 13.83 -26.78
N PHE A 109 -3.73 13.00 -26.75
CA PHE A 109 -4.12 12.17 -27.88
C PHE A 109 -4.51 12.99 -29.11
N LEU A 110 -5.25 14.09 -28.94
CA LEU A 110 -5.65 14.97 -30.04
C LEU A 110 -4.47 15.78 -30.61
N ASP A 111 -3.44 16.06 -29.80
CA ASP A 111 -2.23 16.76 -30.21
C ASP A 111 -1.24 15.88 -31.01
N LEU A 112 -1.42 14.54 -31.00
CA LEU A 112 -0.59 13.64 -31.80
C LEU A 112 -0.73 13.89 -33.32
N PRO A 113 0.27 13.51 -34.14
CA PRO A 113 0.11 13.44 -35.59
C PRO A 113 -1.00 12.46 -36.00
N GLN A 114 -1.72 12.77 -37.08
CA GLN A 114 -2.84 11.93 -37.57
C GLN A 114 -2.42 10.47 -37.79
N SER A 115 -1.24 10.26 -38.37
CA SER A 115 -0.62 8.95 -38.57
C SER A 115 -0.37 8.19 -37.27
N ALA A 116 0.07 8.89 -36.21
CA ALA A 116 0.36 8.26 -34.92
C ALA A 116 -0.93 7.86 -34.18
N LYS A 117 -2.04 8.59 -34.39
CA LYS A 117 -3.34 8.27 -33.79
C LYS A 117 -3.93 6.96 -34.30
N THR A 118 -3.64 6.56 -35.54
CA THR A 118 -4.19 5.32 -36.13
C THR A 118 -3.59 4.05 -35.53
N MET A 119 -2.47 4.14 -34.81
CA MET A 119 -1.87 3.02 -34.06
C MET A 119 -2.64 2.67 -32.78
N TRP A 120 -3.42 3.61 -32.24
CA TRP A 120 -3.97 3.53 -30.90
C TRP A 120 -5.47 3.28 -30.90
N PHE A 121 -5.88 2.23 -30.20
CA PHE A 121 -7.28 1.80 -30.15
C PHE A 121 -7.79 1.80 -28.71
N LEU A 122 -9.03 2.24 -28.52
CA LEU A 122 -9.78 1.96 -27.30
C LEU A 122 -10.04 0.46 -27.23
N TYR A 123 -9.87 -0.16 -26.07
CA TYR A 123 -10.05 -1.60 -25.92
C TYR A 123 -11.05 -1.96 -24.81
N ARG A 124 -11.68 -3.11 -24.98
CA ARG A 124 -12.59 -3.75 -24.02
C ARG A 124 -11.93 -5.00 -23.43
N THR A 125 -12.42 -5.43 -22.27
CA THR A 125 -11.95 -6.67 -21.64
C THR A 125 -13.08 -7.38 -20.91
N GLY A 126 -13.05 -8.71 -20.93
CA GLY A 126 -13.96 -9.55 -20.15
C GLY A 126 -13.66 -9.49 -18.64
N LEU A 127 -14.57 -10.04 -17.85
CA LEU A 127 -14.43 -10.13 -16.40
C LEU A 127 -14.20 -11.58 -15.98
N ASP A 128 -13.31 -11.80 -15.01
CA ASP A 128 -13.14 -13.10 -14.35
C ASP A 128 -13.72 -13.05 -12.93
N PHE A 129 -14.78 -13.81 -12.70
CA PHE A 129 -15.40 -13.95 -11.38
C PHE A 129 -15.00 -15.28 -10.72
N PRO A 130 -14.92 -15.32 -9.38
CA PRO A 130 -14.67 -16.56 -8.66
C PRO A 130 -15.79 -17.58 -8.91
N LYS A 131 -15.41 -18.87 -9.00
CA LYS A 131 -16.35 -19.98 -9.14
C LYS A 131 -17.25 -20.07 -7.90
N ARG A 132 -18.56 -20.19 -8.12
CA ARG A 132 -19.57 -20.44 -7.08
C ARG A 132 -20.38 -21.67 -7.44
N GLU A 133 -20.80 -22.41 -6.43
CA GLU A 133 -21.69 -23.56 -6.60
C GLU A 133 -23.07 -23.09 -7.09
N VAL A 134 -23.69 -23.90 -7.95
CA VAL A 134 -24.97 -23.59 -8.61
C VAL A 134 -25.96 -24.72 -8.37
N ILE A 135 -27.22 -24.35 -8.17
CA ILE A 135 -28.31 -25.28 -7.79
C ILE A 135 -28.86 -26.01 -9.02
N VAL A 136 -28.91 -25.30 -10.16
CA VAL A 136 -29.41 -25.80 -11.45
C VAL A 136 -28.27 -25.81 -12.45
N ASP A 137 -28.23 -26.81 -13.32
CA ASP A 137 -27.23 -26.87 -14.40
C ASP A 137 -27.27 -25.59 -15.27
N PRO A 138 -26.12 -24.94 -15.52
CA PRO A 138 -26.06 -23.68 -16.23
C PRO A 138 -26.62 -23.73 -17.67
N TYR A 139 -26.38 -24.82 -18.40
CA TYR A 139 -26.86 -24.97 -19.77
C TYR A 139 -28.38 -25.18 -19.82
N TYR A 140 -28.90 -26.03 -18.91
CA TYR A 140 -30.35 -26.20 -18.74
C TYR A 140 -31.05 -24.87 -18.41
N LEU A 141 -30.46 -24.06 -17.52
CA LEU A 141 -31.01 -22.76 -17.16
C LEU A 141 -31.09 -21.82 -18.37
N GLY A 142 -30.07 -21.82 -19.24
CA GLY A 142 -30.07 -21.06 -20.48
C GLY A 142 -31.21 -21.46 -21.42
N LEU A 143 -31.38 -22.76 -21.67
CA LEU A 143 -32.48 -23.30 -22.48
C LEU A 143 -33.85 -22.89 -21.93
N TRP A 144 -34.06 -23.07 -20.62
CA TRP A 144 -35.34 -22.76 -19.98
C TRP A 144 -35.67 -21.25 -20.00
N LEU A 145 -34.65 -20.40 -19.85
CA LEU A 145 -34.83 -18.95 -19.91
C LEU A 145 -35.20 -18.47 -21.32
N ALA A 146 -34.67 -19.11 -22.36
CA ALA A 146 -34.95 -18.75 -23.74
C ALA A 146 -36.40 -19.11 -24.17
N ASP A 147 -36.96 -20.23 -23.70
CA ASP A 147 -38.25 -20.75 -24.17
C ASP A 147 -39.50 -20.14 -23.46
N GLY A 148 -40.46 -19.61 -24.22
CA GLY A 148 -41.51 -18.68 -23.80
C GLY A 148 -42.68 -19.24 -22.95
N GLU A 149 -42.80 -20.54 -22.70
CA GLU A 149 -44.02 -21.11 -22.09
C GLU A 149 -43.93 -21.33 -20.56
N ARG A 150 -44.95 -20.85 -19.82
CA ARG A 150 -44.88 -20.60 -18.36
C ARG A 150 -45.42 -21.70 -17.45
N ARG A 151 -45.93 -22.81 -18.01
CA ARG A 151 -46.87 -23.66 -17.24
C ARG A 151 -46.24 -24.87 -16.56
N ASN A 152 -45.07 -25.35 -16.97
CA ASN A 152 -44.41 -26.55 -16.43
C ASN A 152 -42.88 -26.44 -16.60
N ALA A 153 -42.10 -27.38 -16.02
CA ALA A 153 -40.66 -27.55 -16.26
C ALA A 153 -40.38 -28.11 -17.68
N ILE A 154 -41.01 -27.49 -18.67
CA ILE A 154 -40.98 -27.85 -20.08
C ILE A 154 -39.97 -26.92 -20.77
N ALA A 155 -39.08 -27.51 -21.58
CA ALA A 155 -38.36 -26.83 -22.63
C ALA A 155 -38.95 -27.36 -23.96
N THR A 156 -39.86 -26.62 -24.57
CA THR A 156 -40.53 -26.97 -25.83
C THR A 156 -40.23 -25.94 -26.91
N ASN A 157 -39.45 -26.35 -27.90
CA ASN A 157 -39.97 -26.72 -29.23
C ASN A 157 -38.78 -27.08 -30.13
N ASP A 158 -38.92 -28.18 -30.89
CA ASP A 158 -38.02 -28.59 -31.98
C ASP A 158 -36.52 -28.61 -31.65
N HIS A 159 -36.17 -29.15 -30.48
CA HIS A 159 -34.78 -29.36 -30.12
C HIS A 159 -34.19 -30.56 -30.89
N GLU A 160 -33.07 -30.32 -31.57
CA GLU A 160 -32.30 -31.35 -32.28
C GLU A 160 -31.83 -32.46 -31.32
N LYS A 161 -31.44 -33.61 -31.88
CA LYS A 161 -31.14 -34.86 -31.15
C LYS A 161 -30.23 -34.63 -29.94
N GLU A 162 -29.24 -33.77 -30.08
CA GLU A 162 -28.19 -33.43 -29.12
C GLU A 162 -28.74 -32.77 -27.85
N VAL A 163 -29.72 -31.88 -27.97
CA VAL A 163 -30.34 -31.20 -26.82
C VAL A 163 -31.28 -32.15 -26.08
N ALA A 164 -32.00 -33.02 -26.79
CA ALA A 164 -32.83 -34.07 -26.20
C ALA A 164 -31.99 -35.10 -25.42
N GLU A 165 -30.81 -35.47 -25.95
CA GLU A 165 -29.84 -36.34 -25.26
C GLU A 165 -29.31 -35.72 -23.97
N PHE A 166 -28.97 -34.43 -23.98
CA PHE A 166 -28.58 -33.69 -22.78
C PHE A 166 -29.69 -33.70 -21.72
N LEU A 167 -30.93 -33.37 -22.10
CA LEU A 167 -32.08 -33.34 -21.18
C LEU A 167 -32.37 -34.71 -20.56
N SER A 168 -32.20 -35.79 -21.33
CA SER A 168 -32.32 -37.16 -20.83
C SER A 168 -31.25 -37.49 -19.79
N CYS A 169 -29.98 -37.18 -20.07
CA CYS A 169 -28.89 -37.40 -19.12
C CYS A 169 -29.05 -36.56 -17.83
N TYR A 170 -29.53 -35.33 -17.97
CA TYR A 170 -29.79 -34.45 -16.83
C TYR A 170 -30.98 -34.93 -15.98
N ALA A 171 -32.05 -35.42 -16.62
CA ALA A 171 -33.17 -36.05 -15.92
C ALA A 171 -32.75 -37.31 -15.14
N ASP A 172 -31.90 -38.15 -15.74
CA ASP A 172 -31.32 -39.33 -15.09
C ASP A 172 -30.48 -38.95 -13.85
N LYS A 173 -29.65 -37.91 -13.96
CA LYS A 173 -28.87 -37.37 -12.83
C LYS A 173 -29.76 -36.93 -11.66
N LEU A 174 -30.93 -36.38 -11.95
CA LEU A 174 -31.90 -35.92 -10.95
C LEU A 174 -32.87 -37.01 -10.48
N SER A 175 -32.72 -38.26 -10.94
CA SER A 175 -33.66 -39.37 -10.68
C SER A 175 -35.09 -39.11 -11.18
N MET A 176 -35.25 -38.31 -12.23
CA MET A 176 -36.53 -37.94 -12.86
C MET A 176 -36.69 -38.66 -14.23
N LYS A 177 -37.83 -38.50 -14.91
CA LYS A 177 -38.05 -39.03 -16.28
C LYS A 177 -38.43 -37.92 -17.25
N LEU A 178 -37.98 -38.06 -18.50
CA LEU A 178 -38.48 -37.28 -19.63
C LEU A 178 -39.88 -37.77 -20.05
N VAL A 179 -40.85 -36.87 -20.24
CA VAL A 179 -42.26 -37.19 -20.54
C VAL A 179 -42.76 -36.37 -21.74
N GLY A 180 -43.46 -37.03 -22.65
CA GLY A 180 -44.14 -36.42 -23.81
C GLY A 180 -43.23 -36.16 -25.02
N LYS A 181 -43.84 -35.76 -26.15
CA LYS A 181 -43.12 -35.27 -27.36
C LYS A 181 -42.35 -33.97 -27.11
N ASP A 182 -42.71 -33.29 -26.02
CA ASP A 182 -42.27 -31.98 -25.56
C ASP A 182 -41.05 -32.06 -24.61
N CYS A 183 -40.42 -33.22 -24.47
CA CYS A 183 -39.20 -33.46 -23.68
C CYS A 183 -39.25 -32.90 -22.23
N SER A 184 -40.38 -33.02 -21.54
CA SER A 184 -40.58 -32.45 -20.19
C SER A 184 -39.93 -33.31 -19.08
N ILE A 185 -39.27 -32.71 -18.07
CA ILE A 185 -38.67 -33.46 -16.95
C ILE A 185 -39.69 -33.55 -15.80
N ALA A 186 -40.09 -34.77 -15.39
CA ALA A 186 -41.10 -34.99 -14.35
C ALA A 186 -40.70 -36.07 -13.31
N ASN A 187 -41.22 -35.93 -12.09
CA ASN A 187 -40.96 -36.84 -10.96
C ASN A 187 -41.43 -38.29 -11.19
N ARG A 188 -40.60 -39.25 -10.77
CA ARG A 188 -40.87 -40.70 -10.84
C ARG A 188 -41.96 -41.08 -9.83
N LYS A 189 -43.23 -41.16 -10.24
CA LYS A 189 -44.30 -41.71 -9.38
C LYS A 189 -44.06 -43.19 -9.11
N VAL A 190 -43.69 -43.56 -7.89
CA VAL A 190 -43.86 -44.94 -7.39
C VAL A 190 -45.33 -45.08 -6.98
N LYS A 191 -46.13 -45.74 -7.80
CA LYS A 191 -47.41 -46.33 -7.38
C LYS A 191 -47.21 -47.84 -7.33
N GLU A 192 -47.33 -48.41 -6.14
CA GLU A 192 -47.48 -49.85 -5.96
C GLU A 192 -48.67 -50.35 -6.80
N GLY A 193 -48.42 -51.41 -7.57
CA GLY A 193 -49.49 -52.23 -8.16
C GLY A 193 -50.16 -51.69 -9.42
N LYS A 194 -49.41 -51.57 -10.52
CA LYS A 194 -49.77 -51.93 -11.90
C LYS A 194 -48.69 -51.42 -12.84
N LEU A 195 -47.87 -52.33 -13.37
CA LEU A 195 -47.10 -52.06 -14.59
C LEU A 195 -48.09 -51.99 -15.74
N GLU A 196 -48.42 -50.79 -16.18
CA GLU A 196 -48.78 -50.55 -17.57
C GLU A 196 -47.61 -49.80 -18.20
N ASP A 197 -46.93 -50.50 -19.10
CA ASP A 197 -45.94 -49.98 -20.03
C ASP A 197 -46.49 -48.75 -20.75
N THR A 198 -46.01 -47.59 -20.32
CA THR A 198 -45.88 -46.42 -21.19
C THR A 198 -44.44 -45.93 -21.07
N THR A 199 -43.51 -46.83 -21.42
CA THR A 199 -42.25 -46.41 -22.01
C THR A 199 -42.59 -45.58 -23.24
N ALA A 200 -42.37 -44.26 -23.18
CA ALA A 200 -41.99 -43.58 -24.41
C ALA A 200 -40.64 -44.18 -24.81
N ASP A 201 -40.70 -45.12 -25.74
CA ASP A 201 -39.55 -45.82 -26.31
C ASP A 201 -38.55 -44.81 -26.89
N LEU A 202 -37.52 -44.48 -26.11
CA LEU A 202 -36.25 -43.97 -26.62
C LEU A 202 -35.39 -45.10 -27.22
N SER A 203 -35.87 -46.35 -27.21
CA SER A 203 -35.30 -47.47 -27.95
C SER A 203 -35.32 -47.25 -29.47
N VAL A 204 -36.18 -46.35 -29.97
CA VAL A 204 -36.27 -46.00 -31.40
C VAL A 204 -35.05 -45.20 -31.89
N PHE A 205 -34.35 -44.46 -31.03
CA PHE A 205 -33.13 -43.73 -31.43
C PHE A 205 -31.84 -44.54 -31.26
N TYR A 206 -31.86 -45.63 -30.47
CA TYR A 206 -30.69 -46.48 -30.21
C TYR A 206 -30.47 -47.55 -31.30
N THR A 207 -31.52 -47.94 -32.02
CA THR A 207 -31.47 -48.96 -33.06
C THR A 207 -30.91 -48.46 -34.39
N ASP A 208 -31.03 -47.16 -34.67
CA ASP A 208 -30.65 -46.55 -35.95
C ASP A 208 -29.28 -45.81 -35.92
N MET A 209 -28.58 -45.84 -34.79
CA MET A 209 -27.24 -45.24 -34.63
C MET A 209 -26.12 -46.21 -35.01
N THR A 210 -25.17 -45.72 -35.79
CA THR A 210 -23.89 -46.39 -36.10
C THR A 210 -23.04 -46.60 -34.84
N GLU A 211 -22.13 -47.57 -34.85
CA GLU A 211 -21.23 -47.84 -33.70
C GLU A 211 -20.38 -46.63 -33.30
N ALA A 212 -20.04 -45.76 -34.25
CA ALA A 212 -19.31 -44.51 -34.00
C ALA A 212 -20.16 -43.50 -33.21
N GLU A 213 -21.44 -43.35 -33.58
CA GLU A 213 -22.39 -42.48 -32.87
C GLU A 213 -22.67 -43.00 -31.45
N LYS A 214 -22.71 -44.33 -31.26
CA LYS A 214 -22.84 -44.96 -29.93
C LYS A 214 -21.60 -44.74 -29.07
N GLN A 215 -20.40 -44.84 -29.63
CA GLN A 215 -19.15 -44.55 -28.91
C GLN A 215 -19.02 -43.07 -28.54
N GLN A 216 -19.46 -42.16 -29.42
CA GLN A 216 -19.50 -40.73 -29.15
C GLN A 216 -20.52 -40.40 -28.05
N TYR A 217 -21.69 -41.05 -28.08
CA TYR A 217 -22.71 -40.99 -27.03
C TYR A 217 -22.18 -41.50 -25.67
N ASP A 218 -21.52 -42.65 -25.62
CA ASP A 218 -20.92 -43.19 -24.40
C ASP A 218 -19.73 -42.35 -23.89
N SER A 219 -19.02 -41.66 -24.79
CA SER A 219 -17.93 -40.72 -24.47
C SER A 219 -18.46 -39.44 -23.81
N LEU A 220 -19.51 -38.82 -24.36
CA LEU A 220 -20.22 -37.69 -23.74
C LEU A 220 -20.85 -38.11 -22.40
N ARG A 221 -21.46 -39.30 -22.33
CA ARG A 221 -22.03 -39.84 -21.08
C ARG A 221 -20.97 -40.05 -19.99
N LYS A 222 -19.74 -40.41 -20.36
CA LYS A 222 -18.59 -40.51 -19.44
C LYS A 222 -18.08 -39.14 -19.00
N SER A 223 -18.00 -38.14 -19.90
CA SER A 223 -17.50 -36.80 -19.54
C SER A 223 -18.40 -36.08 -18.53
N PHE A 224 -19.70 -36.38 -18.53
CA PHE A 224 -20.66 -35.82 -17.57
C PHE A 224 -20.71 -36.51 -16.20
N LYS A 225 -19.95 -37.59 -15.98
CA LYS A 225 -19.95 -38.37 -14.72
C LYS A 225 -18.98 -37.84 -13.64
N ASP A 226 -18.05 -36.94 -13.97
CA ASP A 226 -16.96 -36.51 -13.08
C ASP A 226 -17.29 -35.27 -12.19
N GLN A 227 -18.54 -35.06 -11.79
CA GLN A 227 -18.91 -34.02 -10.82
C GLN A 227 -19.72 -34.59 -9.65
N GLU A 228 -19.02 -35.12 -8.65
CA GLU A 228 -19.54 -35.68 -7.38
C GLU A 228 -20.25 -34.66 -6.46
N ALA A 229 -20.27 -33.37 -6.80
CA ALA A 229 -20.72 -32.31 -5.88
C ALA A 229 -22.25 -32.14 -5.73
N LEU A 230 -23.06 -32.71 -6.64
CA LEU A 230 -24.51 -32.49 -6.64
C LEU A 230 -25.30 -33.45 -5.72
N GLU A 231 -24.74 -34.62 -5.39
CA GLU A 231 -25.40 -35.62 -4.55
C GLU A 231 -25.57 -35.16 -3.09
N LEU A 232 -24.66 -34.33 -2.59
CA LEU A 232 -24.71 -33.84 -1.21
C LEU A 232 -25.73 -32.71 -1.01
N ALA A 233 -25.88 -31.82 -2.00
CA ALA A 233 -26.76 -30.65 -1.91
C ALA A 233 -28.26 -31.00 -2.01
N LEU A 234 -28.60 -32.11 -2.68
CA LEU A 234 -29.99 -32.54 -2.88
C LEU A 234 -30.53 -33.42 -1.72
N GLN A 235 -29.66 -33.99 -0.88
CA GLN A 235 -30.08 -34.77 0.28
C GLN A 235 -30.72 -33.92 1.40
N GLU A 236 -30.38 -32.63 1.51
CA GLU A 236 -30.96 -31.75 2.53
C GLU A 236 -32.38 -31.24 2.20
N SER A 237 -32.87 -31.40 0.96
CA SER A 237 -34.23 -30.95 0.57
C SER A 237 -35.33 -32.03 0.63
N ILE A 238 -35.02 -33.25 1.10
CA ILE A 238 -35.97 -34.39 1.08
C ILE A 238 -37.04 -34.30 2.20
N VAL A 239 -37.03 -33.26 3.04
CA VAL A 239 -38.01 -33.10 4.13
C VAL A 239 -38.90 -31.88 3.93
N SER A 240 -39.73 -31.86 2.88
CA SER A 240 -41.05 -31.21 2.97
C SER A 240 -41.97 -31.58 1.80
N ASP A 241 -43.06 -32.24 2.20
CA ASP A 241 -44.40 -32.25 1.62
C ASP A 241 -44.70 -32.85 0.23
N LYS A 242 -45.85 -33.53 0.22
CA LYS A 242 -46.37 -34.31 -0.90
C LYS A 242 -46.81 -33.40 -2.04
N GLY A 243 -46.02 -33.29 -3.11
CA GLY A 243 -46.53 -32.98 -4.45
C GLY A 243 -45.91 -31.81 -5.24
N SER A 244 -44.78 -31.23 -4.85
CA SER A 244 -44.11 -30.20 -5.66
C SER A 244 -42.95 -30.73 -6.51
N ASP A 245 -42.71 -30.10 -7.66
CA ASP A 245 -41.70 -30.48 -8.66
C ASP A 245 -40.33 -29.89 -8.25
N LEU A 246 -39.35 -30.74 -7.91
CA LEU A 246 -38.07 -30.35 -7.30
C LEU A 246 -37.32 -29.27 -8.09
N LEU A 247 -37.31 -29.39 -9.42
CA LEU A 247 -36.67 -28.45 -10.33
C LEU A 247 -37.40 -27.10 -10.40
N LEU A 248 -38.74 -27.13 -10.34
CA LEU A 248 -39.56 -25.92 -10.33
C LEU A 248 -39.39 -25.14 -9.03
N ASP A 249 -39.23 -25.84 -7.90
CA ASP A 249 -38.94 -25.21 -6.61
C ASP A 249 -37.51 -24.65 -6.55
N ALA A 250 -36.53 -25.30 -7.21
CA ALA A 250 -35.18 -24.75 -7.39
C ALA A 250 -35.19 -23.45 -8.22
N LEU A 251 -35.94 -23.41 -9.33
CA LEU A 251 -36.12 -22.22 -10.15
C LEU A 251 -36.84 -21.08 -9.40
N LYS A 252 -37.83 -21.41 -8.57
CA LYS A 252 -38.48 -20.43 -7.66
C LYS A 252 -37.51 -19.86 -6.62
N LYS A 253 -36.64 -20.69 -6.02
CA LYS A 253 -35.60 -20.22 -5.08
C LYS A 253 -34.63 -19.24 -5.74
N LEU A 254 -34.32 -19.44 -7.02
CA LEU A 254 -33.52 -18.51 -7.83
C LEU A 254 -34.26 -17.21 -8.20
N GLY A 255 -35.52 -17.05 -7.77
CA GLY A 255 -36.33 -15.85 -8.00
C GLY A 255 -36.80 -15.73 -9.45
N VAL A 256 -36.86 -16.84 -10.18
CA VAL A 256 -37.36 -16.90 -11.56
C VAL A 256 -38.79 -17.46 -11.51
N PRO A 257 -39.84 -16.62 -11.65
CA PRO A 257 -41.19 -17.00 -11.26
C PRO A 257 -41.84 -18.03 -12.18
N ALA A 258 -42.26 -19.17 -11.61
CA ALA A 258 -43.16 -20.13 -12.22
C ALA A 258 -44.61 -19.88 -11.75
N SER A 259 -45.37 -19.11 -12.54
CA SER A 259 -46.85 -18.96 -12.55
C SER A 259 -47.60 -18.38 -11.33
N LEU A 260 -48.45 -17.35 -11.56
CA LEU A 260 -49.89 -17.36 -11.27
C LEU A 260 -50.56 -16.00 -11.64
N SER A 261 -51.58 -16.05 -12.49
CA SER A 261 -52.67 -15.05 -12.69
C SER A 261 -52.32 -13.55 -12.74
N GLY A 262 -52.25 -12.97 -13.94
CA GLY A 262 -52.29 -11.50 -14.14
C GLY A 262 -51.40 -11.04 -15.29
N CYS A 263 -51.91 -10.14 -16.13
CA CYS A 263 -51.28 -9.65 -17.36
C CYS A 263 -50.00 -8.81 -17.20
N ASP A 264 -49.47 -8.56 -15.99
CA ASP A 264 -48.69 -7.33 -15.78
C ASP A 264 -47.20 -7.45 -15.38
N ASN A 265 -46.53 -8.62 -15.42
CA ASN A 265 -45.05 -8.61 -15.28
C ASN A 265 -44.37 -9.80 -15.98
N TYR A 266 -43.83 -9.58 -17.18
CA TYR A 266 -42.86 -10.47 -17.83
C TYR A 266 -41.44 -9.99 -17.48
N SER A 267 -40.72 -10.74 -16.64
CA SER A 267 -39.32 -10.42 -16.32
C SER A 267 -38.47 -11.67 -16.13
N LYS A 268 -38.35 -12.47 -17.20
CA LYS A 268 -37.26 -13.45 -17.25
C LYS A 268 -35.92 -12.70 -17.13
N ARG A 269 -35.05 -13.18 -16.27
CA ARG A 269 -33.75 -12.60 -15.96
C ARG A 269 -32.78 -13.70 -15.61
N ILE A 270 -31.52 -13.53 -15.95
CA ILE A 270 -30.47 -14.47 -15.57
C ILE A 270 -30.16 -14.21 -14.09
N PRO A 271 -30.23 -15.21 -13.19
CA PRO A 271 -29.94 -14.98 -11.79
C PRO A 271 -28.49 -14.49 -11.59
N LYS A 272 -28.30 -13.57 -10.63
CA LYS A 272 -26.99 -12.95 -10.37
C LYS A 272 -25.91 -13.97 -10.03
N GLU A 273 -26.28 -15.11 -9.44
CA GLU A 273 -25.39 -16.22 -9.10
C GLU A 273 -24.75 -16.88 -10.34
N TYR A 274 -25.39 -16.76 -11.50
CA TYR A 274 -24.88 -17.27 -12.77
C TYR A 274 -24.17 -16.16 -13.57
N LEU A 275 -24.67 -14.91 -13.51
CA LEU A 275 -24.00 -13.75 -14.12
C LEU A 275 -22.66 -13.40 -13.45
N LEU A 276 -22.51 -13.62 -12.14
CA LEU A 276 -21.30 -13.32 -11.37
C LEU A 276 -20.53 -14.60 -10.99
N ASN A 277 -20.42 -15.53 -11.94
CA ASN A 277 -19.77 -16.83 -11.77
C ASN A 277 -18.60 -17.02 -12.75
N SER A 278 -17.87 -18.13 -12.57
CA SER A 278 -16.74 -18.48 -13.41
C SER A 278 -17.08 -18.41 -14.90
N ARG A 279 -16.07 -18.12 -15.72
CA ARG A 279 -16.20 -18.02 -17.17
C ARG A 279 -16.88 -19.26 -17.78
N GLN A 280 -16.53 -20.45 -17.30
CA GLN A 280 -17.12 -21.71 -17.74
C GLN A 280 -18.63 -21.79 -17.51
N VAL A 281 -19.12 -21.41 -16.31
CA VAL A 281 -20.55 -21.41 -16.00
C VAL A 281 -21.31 -20.44 -16.90
N ARG A 282 -20.75 -19.24 -17.10
CA ARG A 282 -21.34 -18.22 -17.96
C ARG A 282 -21.41 -18.63 -19.44
N LEU A 283 -20.37 -19.30 -19.96
CA LEU A 283 -20.37 -19.84 -21.32
C LEU A 283 -21.47 -20.88 -21.52
N GLN A 284 -21.71 -21.73 -20.53
CA GLN A 284 -22.75 -22.76 -20.58
C GLN A 284 -24.16 -22.14 -20.56
N VAL A 285 -24.40 -21.09 -19.75
CA VAL A 285 -25.67 -20.34 -19.80
C VAL A 285 -25.86 -19.68 -21.17
N LEU A 286 -24.80 -19.07 -21.73
CA LEU A 286 -24.84 -18.42 -23.03
C LEU A 286 -25.15 -19.42 -24.15
N ALA A 287 -24.51 -20.58 -24.14
CA ALA A 287 -24.76 -21.67 -25.10
C ALA A 287 -26.22 -22.12 -25.06
N GLY A 288 -26.79 -22.37 -23.87
CA GLY A 288 -28.20 -22.76 -23.75
C GLY A 288 -29.19 -21.70 -24.26
N LEU A 289 -28.87 -20.40 -24.11
CA LEU A 289 -29.69 -19.32 -24.66
C LEU A 289 -29.63 -19.28 -26.21
N LEU A 290 -28.45 -19.53 -26.77
CA LEU A 290 -28.21 -19.53 -28.22
C LEU A 290 -28.78 -20.78 -28.90
N ASP A 291 -28.63 -21.97 -28.32
CA ASP A 291 -29.19 -23.21 -28.89
C ASP A 291 -30.74 -23.20 -28.92
N SER A 292 -31.38 -22.38 -28.07
CA SER A 292 -32.85 -22.24 -28.07
C SER A 292 -33.34 -21.12 -29.00
N ASN A 293 -32.78 -19.91 -28.90
CA ASN A 293 -33.32 -18.71 -29.57
C ASN A 293 -32.28 -17.92 -30.37
N GLY A 294 -31.08 -18.49 -30.54
CA GLY A 294 -30.00 -17.95 -31.37
C GLY A 294 -30.09 -18.41 -32.81
N THR A 295 -29.32 -17.75 -33.68
CA THR A 295 -29.07 -18.19 -35.05
C THR A 295 -27.64 -17.82 -35.43
N TYR A 296 -26.84 -18.79 -35.82
CA TYR A 296 -25.47 -18.61 -36.28
C TYR A 296 -25.41 -18.34 -37.78
N ASN A 297 -24.70 -17.30 -38.18
CA ASN A 297 -24.47 -16.97 -39.58
C ASN A 297 -23.04 -17.33 -40.00
N ASN A 298 -22.91 -18.41 -40.77
CA ASN A 298 -21.62 -18.87 -41.33
C ASN A 298 -20.90 -17.82 -42.18
N GLY A 299 -21.63 -16.91 -42.84
CA GLY A 299 -21.03 -15.91 -43.73
C GLY A 299 -20.36 -14.75 -43.00
N SER A 300 -20.91 -14.31 -41.86
CA SER A 300 -20.36 -13.22 -41.06
C SER A 300 -19.61 -13.68 -39.80
N HIS A 301 -19.66 -14.97 -39.46
CA HIS A 301 -19.13 -15.54 -38.21
C HIS A 301 -19.73 -14.87 -36.97
N GLU A 302 -21.05 -14.68 -36.96
CA GLU A 302 -21.76 -14.00 -35.87
C GLU A 302 -22.97 -14.81 -35.40
N PHE A 303 -23.22 -14.81 -34.10
CA PHE A 303 -24.48 -15.26 -33.53
C PHE A 303 -25.46 -14.10 -33.44
N CYS A 304 -26.70 -14.33 -33.86
CA CYS A 304 -27.81 -13.40 -33.68
C CYS A 304 -28.75 -13.95 -32.60
N PHE A 305 -29.06 -13.14 -31.59
CA PHE A 305 -30.07 -13.44 -30.57
C PHE A 305 -31.19 -12.40 -30.65
N THR A 306 -32.42 -12.85 -30.88
CA THR A 306 -33.58 -11.96 -31.09
C THR A 306 -34.64 -12.18 -30.01
N GLN A 307 -35.09 -11.10 -29.37
CA GLN A 307 -36.14 -11.14 -28.34
C GLN A 307 -37.13 -9.99 -28.48
N SER A 308 -38.38 -10.22 -28.07
CA SER A 308 -39.41 -9.16 -28.08
C SER A 308 -39.12 -8.12 -26.99
N LYS A 309 -39.05 -6.83 -27.38
CA LYS A 309 -38.82 -5.74 -26.43
C LYS A 309 -39.92 -5.64 -25.37
N ARG A 310 -41.17 -5.89 -25.76
CA ARG A 310 -42.33 -5.79 -24.85
C ARG A 310 -42.29 -6.79 -23.70
N TRP A 311 -41.74 -7.98 -23.92
CA TRP A 311 -41.86 -9.10 -22.98
C TRP A 311 -40.52 -9.57 -22.40
N HIS A 312 -39.40 -9.34 -23.10
CA HIS A 312 -38.10 -9.95 -22.78
C HIS A 312 -36.93 -8.96 -22.81
N GLU A 313 -37.18 -7.65 -22.67
CA GLU A 313 -36.13 -6.61 -22.63
C GLU A 313 -35.09 -6.86 -21.53
N GLN A 314 -35.52 -7.26 -20.33
CA GLN A 314 -34.59 -7.55 -19.24
C GLN A 314 -33.69 -8.76 -19.54
N LEU A 315 -34.24 -9.85 -20.09
CA LEU A 315 -33.48 -11.03 -20.49
C LEU A 315 -32.47 -10.70 -21.60
N PHE A 316 -32.88 -9.86 -22.55
CA PHE A 316 -32.02 -9.38 -23.62
C PHE A 316 -30.83 -8.56 -23.05
N ASN A 317 -31.09 -7.66 -22.10
CA ASN A 317 -30.02 -6.88 -21.45
C ASN A 317 -29.07 -7.77 -20.64
N ASP A 318 -29.60 -8.78 -19.94
CA ASP A 318 -28.79 -9.77 -19.22
C ASP A 318 -27.93 -10.61 -20.19
N PHE A 319 -28.46 -10.97 -21.36
CA PHE A 319 -27.72 -11.66 -22.43
C PHE A 319 -26.58 -10.80 -22.98
N VAL A 320 -26.84 -9.52 -23.29
CA VAL A 320 -25.81 -8.58 -23.78
C VAL A 320 -24.72 -8.35 -22.72
N TRP A 321 -25.11 -8.25 -21.45
CA TRP A 321 -24.15 -8.14 -20.37
C TRP A 321 -23.32 -9.44 -20.23
N LEU A 322 -23.96 -10.61 -20.31
CA LEU A 322 -23.31 -11.91 -20.22
C LEU A 322 -22.28 -12.10 -21.34
N SER A 323 -22.65 -11.81 -22.59
CA SER A 323 -21.74 -11.93 -23.74
C SER A 323 -20.53 -11.00 -23.63
N ARG A 324 -20.75 -9.72 -23.28
CA ARG A 324 -19.66 -8.74 -23.08
C ARG A 324 -18.76 -9.13 -21.91
N SER A 325 -19.33 -9.64 -20.82
CA SER A 325 -18.58 -10.09 -19.65
C SER A 325 -17.65 -11.27 -19.94
N LEU A 326 -17.96 -12.08 -20.97
CA LEU A 326 -17.16 -13.20 -21.43
C LEU A 326 -16.02 -12.79 -22.38
N GLY A 327 -15.96 -11.51 -22.77
CA GLY A 327 -14.97 -10.96 -23.69
C GLY A 327 -15.41 -10.98 -25.16
N PHE A 328 -16.69 -11.19 -25.45
CA PHE A 328 -17.21 -11.16 -26.82
C PHE A 328 -17.66 -9.76 -27.24
N HIS A 329 -17.56 -9.46 -28.54
CA HIS A 329 -18.08 -8.22 -29.07
C HIS A 329 -19.58 -8.36 -29.28
N THR A 330 -20.37 -7.44 -28.75
CA THR A 330 -21.83 -7.51 -28.87
C THR A 330 -22.41 -6.16 -29.25
N THR A 331 -22.99 -6.11 -30.45
CA THR A 331 -23.75 -4.96 -30.96
C THR A 331 -25.24 -5.22 -30.82
N CYS A 332 -26.03 -4.17 -30.64
CA CYS A 332 -27.46 -4.27 -30.46
C CYS A 332 -28.18 -3.38 -31.46
N SER A 333 -29.23 -3.90 -32.09
CA SER A 333 -30.15 -3.13 -32.93
C SER A 333 -31.60 -3.39 -32.51
N SER A 334 -32.50 -2.50 -32.91
CA SER A 334 -33.94 -2.70 -32.76
C SER A 334 -34.62 -2.67 -34.11
N THR A 335 -35.48 -3.65 -34.37
CA THR A 335 -36.25 -3.78 -35.61
C THR A 335 -37.73 -3.96 -35.30
N VAL A 336 -38.59 -3.49 -36.19
CA VAL A 336 -40.04 -3.72 -36.10
C VAL A 336 -40.37 -4.92 -36.96
N GLN A 337 -40.89 -5.99 -36.36
CA GLN A 337 -41.28 -7.21 -37.07
C GLN A 337 -42.79 -7.40 -36.98
N THR A 338 -43.38 -7.89 -38.07
CA THR A 338 -44.81 -8.20 -38.16
C THR A 338 -44.99 -9.70 -38.34
N HIS A 339 -45.65 -10.35 -37.37
CA HIS A 339 -45.94 -11.78 -37.39
C HIS A 339 -47.43 -12.03 -37.57
N LYS A 340 -47.78 -13.10 -38.29
CA LYS A 340 -49.15 -13.56 -38.44
C LYS A 340 -49.51 -14.47 -37.26
N LEU A 341 -50.51 -14.09 -36.50
CA LEU A 341 -51.04 -14.84 -35.37
C LEU A 341 -51.83 -16.08 -35.85
N PRO A 342 -51.99 -17.12 -35.01
CA PRO A 342 -52.76 -18.33 -35.34
C PRO A 342 -54.24 -18.06 -35.69
N ASN A 343 -54.79 -16.93 -35.25
CA ASN A 343 -56.15 -16.48 -35.58
C ASN A 343 -56.25 -15.75 -36.93
N GLY A 344 -55.13 -15.58 -37.66
CA GLY A 344 -55.06 -14.91 -38.95
C GLY A 344 -54.79 -13.40 -38.90
N GLU A 345 -54.75 -12.78 -37.70
CA GLU A 345 -54.41 -11.36 -37.52
C GLU A 345 -52.90 -11.11 -37.56
N TYR A 346 -52.48 -9.88 -37.84
CA TYR A 346 -51.05 -9.51 -37.84
C TYR A 346 -50.71 -8.73 -36.57
N TYR A 347 -49.71 -9.20 -35.83
CA TYR A 347 -49.10 -8.49 -34.72
C TYR A 347 -47.82 -7.81 -35.17
N THR A 348 -47.73 -6.49 -35.01
CA THR A 348 -46.50 -5.72 -35.23
C THR A 348 -45.90 -5.33 -33.89
N GLY A 349 -44.65 -5.70 -33.65
CA GLY A 349 -43.96 -5.43 -32.39
C GLY A 349 -42.50 -5.01 -32.62
N GLU A 350 -41.94 -4.28 -31.65
CA GLU A 350 -40.50 -4.00 -31.60
C GLU A 350 -39.74 -5.21 -31.05
N TYR A 351 -38.72 -5.63 -31.78
CA TYR A 351 -37.79 -6.69 -31.42
C TYR A 351 -36.39 -6.10 -31.23
N LEU A 352 -35.66 -6.67 -30.27
CA LEU A 352 -34.26 -6.37 -30.00
C LEU A 352 -33.40 -7.49 -30.56
N GLN A 353 -32.33 -7.15 -31.26
CA GLN A 353 -31.41 -8.10 -31.88
C GLN A 353 -29.99 -7.82 -31.36
N ALA A 354 -29.32 -8.85 -30.85
CA ALA A 354 -27.94 -8.79 -30.41
C ALA A 354 -27.08 -9.64 -31.34
N TYR A 355 -26.00 -9.08 -31.86
CA TYR A 355 -25.04 -9.78 -32.70
C TYR A 355 -23.75 -10.00 -31.90
N ILE A 356 -23.34 -11.24 -31.72
CA ILE A 356 -22.09 -11.62 -31.04
C ILE A 356 -21.04 -11.99 -32.08
N SER A 357 -19.86 -11.38 -32.00
CA SER A 357 -18.72 -11.65 -32.87
C SER A 357 -17.40 -11.71 -32.10
N GLY A 358 -16.37 -12.33 -32.71
CA GLY A 358 -15.06 -12.57 -32.12
C GLY A 358 -14.71 -14.06 -32.07
N CYS A 359 -14.08 -14.52 -30.99
CA CYS A 359 -13.74 -15.94 -30.75
C CYS A 359 -14.98 -16.77 -30.35
N VAL A 360 -16.02 -16.73 -31.19
CA VAL A 360 -17.31 -17.38 -30.92
C VAL A 360 -17.24 -18.91 -30.91
N ASP A 361 -16.12 -19.48 -31.38
CA ASP A 361 -15.73 -20.90 -31.31
C ASP A 361 -15.59 -21.42 -29.88
N GLU A 362 -15.38 -20.51 -28.91
CA GLU A 362 -15.33 -20.89 -27.50
C GLU A 362 -16.71 -21.16 -26.88
N ILE A 363 -17.80 -20.83 -27.57
CA ILE A 363 -19.17 -21.03 -27.05
C ILE A 363 -19.57 -22.50 -27.29
N PRO A 364 -19.83 -23.29 -26.24
CA PRO A 364 -20.06 -24.72 -26.36
C PRO A 364 -21.52 -25.04 -26.75
N CYS A 365 -21.95 -24.60 -27.94
CA CYS A 365 -23.27 -24.93 -28.49
C CYS A 365 -23.37 -26.43 -28.82
N LEU A 366 -24.46 -27.06 -28.44
CA LEU A 366 -24.70 -28.49 -28.70
C LEU A 366 -25.26 -28.74 -30.10
N ILE A 367 -25.94 -27.76 -30.69
CA ILE A 367 -26.59 -27.89 -32.00
C ILE A 367 -25.55 -27.76 -33.13
N PRO A 368 -25.37 -28.77 -34.01
CA PRO A 368 -24.34 -28.75 -35.05
C PRO A 368 -24.41 -27.56 -36.02
N ARG A 369 -25.62 -27.06 -36.34
CA ARG A 369 -25.80 -25.87 -37.19
C ARG A 369 -25.43 -24.55 -36.48
N GLU A 370 -25.43 -24.56 -35.16
CA GLU A 370 -25.06 -23.43 -34.29
C GLU A 370 -23.61 -23.55 -33.80
N GLN A 371 -22.84 -24.54 -34.27
CA GLN A 371 -21.40 -24.63 -33.99
C GLN A 371 -20.60 -23.78 -34.97
N SER A 372 -19.86 -22.82 -34.45
CA SER A 372 -19.01 -21.96 -35.27
C SER A 372 -17.71 -22.64 -35.67
N SER A 373 -17.25 -22.38 -36.89
CA SER A 373 -15.90 -22.74 -37.35
C SER A 373 -14.83 -21.85 -36.72
N GLU A 374 -13.60 -22.36 -36.58
CA GLU A 374 -12.46 -21.60 -36.05
C GLU A 374 -12.30 -20.26 -36.78
N CYS A 375 -12.44 -19.16 -36.04
CA CYS A 375 -12.43 -17.83 -36.61
C CYS A 375 -11.01 -17.22 -36.56
N VAL A 376 -10.31 -17.21 -37.70
CA VAL A 376 -9.04 -16.49 -37.84
C VAL A 376 -9.30 -15.04 -38.25
N THR A 377 -9.73 -14.19 -37.30
CA THR A 377 -9.85 -12.75 -37.58
C THR A 377 -8.47 -12.07 -37.57
N LYS A 378 -8.18 -11.26 -38.60
CA LYS A 378 -6.93 -10.46 -38.68
C LYS A 378 -6.90 -9.25 -37.73
N ALA A 379 -8.03 -8.84 -37.17
CA ALA A 379 -8.18 -7.63 -36.35
C ALA A 379 -8.86 -7.94 -35.01
N ASP A 380 -8.39 -7.29 -33.93
CA ASP A 380 -8.89 -7.50 -32.57
C ASP A 380 -10.35 -6.98 -32.43
N PRO A 381 -11.35 -7.85 -32.24
CA PRO A 381 -12.76 -7.46 -32.13
C PRO A 381 -13.06 -6.70 -30.82
N MET A 382 -12.16 -6.69 -29.84
CA MET A 382 -12.28 -5.90 -28.61
C MET A 382 -11.72 -4.47 -28.75
N ALA A 383 -10.98 -4.20 -29.82
CA ALA A 383 -10.41 -2.90 -30.11
C ALA A 383 -11.36 -2.04 -30.98
N SER A 384 -11.35 -0.73 -30.77
CA SER A 384 -12.13 0.25 -31.55
C SER A 384 -11.31 1.53 -31.74
N SER A 385 -11.24 2.03 -32.97
CA SER A 385 -10.55 3.29 -33.28
C SER A 385 -11.49 4.47 -33.08
N ILE A 386 -10.92 5.63 -32.74
CA ILE A 386 -11.66 6.89 -32.62
C ILE A 386 -11.78 7.54 -34.01
N ILE A 387 -12.98 7.94 -34.40
CA ILE A 387 -13.24 8.66 -35.65
C ILE A 387 -12.89 10.13 -35.43
N LEU A 388 -11.71 10.52 -35.89
CA LEU A 388 -11.12 11.82 -35.62
C LEU A 388 -11.85 12.99 -36.29
N GLU A 389 -12.49 12.76 -37.44
CA GLU A 389 -13.22 13.78 -38.21
C GLU A 389 -14.50 14.26 -37.51
N ASN A 390 -15.03 13.48 -36.56
CA ASN A 390 -16.31 13.72 -35.90
C ASN A 390 -16.18 14.05 -34.41
N VAL A 391 -14.98 14.39 -33.94
CA VAL A 391 -14.78 14.81 -32.55
C VAL A 391 -15.40 16.18 -32.32
N THR A 392 -16.43 16.27 -31.47
CA THR A 392 -17.07 17.55 -31.13
C THR A 392 -16.79 17.96 -29.69
N ILE A 393 -16.62 19.27 -29.48
CA ILE A 393 -16.46 19.85 -28.14
C ILE A 393 -17.76 20.55 -27.78
N THR A 394 -18.44 20.04 -26.76
CA THR A 394 -19.70 20.60 -26.27
C THR A 394 -19.46 21.73 -25.28
N ALA A 395 -20.48 22.59 -25.12
CA ALA A 395 -20.52 23.60 -24.07
C ALA A 395 -20.32 22.97 -22.67
N PRO A 396 -19.81 23.72 -21.68
CA PRO A 396 -19.54 23.16 -20.35
C PRO A 396 -20.76 22.48 -19.73
N LYS A 397 -20.69 21.16 -19.58
CA LYS A 397 -21.74 20.31 -19.01
C LYS A 397 -21.29 19.75 -17.67
N LYS A 398 -22.26 19.34 -16.84
CA LYS A 398 -21.99 18.69 -15.55
C LYS A 398 -21.39 17.30 -15.81
N TYR A 399 -20.27 16.99 -15.16
CA TYR A 399 -19.61 15.68 -15.22
C TYR A 399 -19.44 15.08 -13.83
N TYR A 400 -19.33 13.76 -13.75
CA TYR A 400 -19.12 13.01 -12.51
C TYR A 400 -17.82 12.21 -12.61
N GLY A 401 -16.97 12.29 -11.58
CA GLY A 401 -15.76 11.46 -11.43
C GLY A 401 -15.88 10.56 -10.21
N PHE A 402 -15.16 9.45 -10.16
CA PHE A 402 -15.17 8.56 -8.99
C PHE A 402 -13.81 7.91 -8.78
N LYS A 403 -13.49 7.67 -7.50
CA LYS A 403 -12.23 7.03 -7.11
C LYS A 403 -12.39 5.53 -7.23
N VAL A 404 -11.40 4.88 -7.83
CA VAL A 404 -11.25 3.43 -7.93
C VAL A 404 -10.00 3.03 -7.13
N ASP A 405 -9.97 1.81 -6.62
CA ASP A 405 -8.83 1.19 -5.95
C ASP A 405 -7.84 0.57 -6.96
N GLY A 406 -6.63 0.23 -6.48
CA GLY A 406 -5.61 -0.43 -7.31
C GLY A 406 -5.03 0.42 -8.45
N ASN A 407 -5.13 -0.08 -9.68
CA ASN A 407 -4.55 0.48 -10.90
C ASN A 407 -5.29 1.71 -11.46
N GLN A 408 -6.28 2.24 -10.73
CA GLN A 408 -7.06 3.44 -11.08
C GLN A 408 -7.83 3.34 -12.41
N ARG A 409 -7.94 2.14 -12.98
CA ARG A 409 -8.75 1.84 -14.16
C ARG A 409 -10.12 1.33 -13.75
N PHE A 410 -11.14 1.62 -14.55
CA PHE A 410 -12.48 1.09 -14.37
C PHE A 410 -13.09 0.70 -15.71
N LEU A 411 -14.13 -0.14 -15.64
CA LEU A 411 -14.94 -0.53 -16.78
C LEU A 411 -16.20 0.33 -16.83
N ARG A 412 -16.50 0.87 -18.01
CA ARG A 412 -17.82 1.44 -18.33
C ARG A 412 -18.82 0.31 -18.62
N GLU A 413 -20.12 0.61 -18.69
CA GLU A 413 -21.20 -0.37 -18.92
C GLU A 413 -21.04 -1.22 -20.20
N ASP A 414 -20.27 -0.73 -21.17
CA ASP A 414 -19.89 -1.37 -22.42
C ASP A 414 -18.54 -2.12 -22.33
N PHE A 415 -18.01 -2.31 -21.12
CA PHE A 415 -16.75 -2.99 -20.82
C PHE A 415 -15.50 -2.32 -21.41
N MET A 416 -15.60 -1.04 -21.78
CA MET A 416 -14.46 -0.22 -22.19
C MET A 416 -13.62 0.17 -20.96
N VAL A 417 -12.30 0.03 -21.06
CA VAL A 417 -11.36 0.35 -19.98
C VAL A 417 -11.02 1.85 -20.01
N LEU A 418 -11.20 2.53 -18.88
CA LEU A 418 -10.93 3.96 -18.71
C LEU A 418 -10.10 4.22 -17.42
N HIS A 419 -9.45 5.37 -17.30
CA HIS A 419 -8.61 5.74 -16.14
C HIS A 419 -9.02 7.09 -15.51
N ASN A 420 -8.87 7.24 -14.17
CA ASN A 420 -9.24 8.45 -13.42
C ASN A 420 -8.03 9.39 -13.14
N SER A 421 -8.20 10.72 -12.95
CA SER A 421 -7.08 11.71 -13.04
C SER A 421 -6.29 12.05 -11.74
N GLY A 422 -5.07 12.62 -11.85
CA GLY A 422 -3.98 12.65 -10.82
C GLY A 422 -3.95 13.74 -9.70
N PHE A 423 -2.82 13.81 -8.95
CA PHE A 423 -2.52 14.41 -7.61
C PHE A 423 -3.41 15.53 -7.02
N GLU A 424 -3.87 16.50 -7.80
CA GLU A 424 -4.82 17.53 -7.37
C GLU A 424 -6.13 16.90 -6.86
N GLU A 425 -6.48 15.75 -7.41
CA GLU A 425 -7.57 14.88 -6.96
C GLU A 425 -7.34 14.32 -5.54
N SER A 426 -6.12 13.90 -5.18
CA SER A 426 -5.84 13.30 -3.86
C SER A 426 -6.18 14.24 -2.68
N MET A 427 -6.06 15.55 -2.88
CA MET A 427 -6.45 16.58 -1.92
C MET A 427 -7.91 17.00 -2.07
N LYS A 428 -8.48 17.01 -3.28
CA LYS A 428 -9.91 17.24 -3.52
C LYS A 428 -10.81 16.22 -2.82
N TYR A 429 -10.32 14.99 -2.63
CA TYR A 429 -11.01 13.87 -1.99
C TYR A 429 -10.81 13.73 -0.47
N LYS A 430 -9.86 14.45 0.13
CA LYS A 430 -9.85 14.57 1.59
C LYS A 430 -11.08 15.40 2.00
N LYS A 431 -11.70 15.06 3.14
CA LYS A 431 -12.81 15.85 3.70
C LYS A 431 -12.27 17.21 4.15
N LEU A 432 -12.10 18.12 3.20
CA LEU A 432 -11.56 19.45 3.38
C LEU A 432 -12.70 20.44 3.63
N THR A 433 -12.43 21.44 4.43
CA THR A 433 -13.34 22.58 4.64
C THR A 433 -13.53 23.38 3.35
N ASN A 434 -14.64 24.10 3.22
CA ASN A 434 -14.91 24.96 2.05
C ASN A 434 -13.79 26.01 1.83
N ALA A 435 -13.16 26.50 2.90
CA ALA A 435 -12.01 27.41 2.83
C ALA A 435 -10.77 26.76 2.20
N GLN A 436 -10.48 25.50 2.53
CA GLN A 436 -9.37 24.74 1.93
C GLN A 436 -9.62 24.44 0.45
N ARG A 437 -10.86 24.20 0.04
CA ARG A 437 -11.25 24.05 -1.37
C ARG A 437 -11.03 25.33 -2.18
N SER A 438 -11.37 26.48 -1.62
CA SER A 438 -11.10 27.79 -2.23
C SER A 438 -9.60 28.02 -2.48
N GLY A 439 -8.74 27.62 -1.54
CA GLY A 439 -7.28 27.66 -1.70
C GLY A 439 -6.76 26.72 -2.79
N LEU A 440 -7.38 25.56 -3.00
CA LEU A 440 -7.00 24.59 -4.03
C LEU A 440 -7.18 25.15 -5.45
N ASN A 441 -8.26 25.91 -5.68
CA ASN A 441 -8.56 26.57 -6.96
C ASN A 441 -7.57 27.69 -7.32
N GLN A 442 -6.71 28.14 -6.40
CA GLN A 442 -5.70 29.17 -6.66
C GLN A 442 -4.39 28.60 -7.21
N ILE A 443 -4.17 27.28 -7.14
CA ILE A 443 -2.91 26.64 -7.54
C ILE A 443 -2.65 26.77 -9.06
N PRO A 444 -3.63 26.55 -9.96
CA PRO A 444 -3.44 26.76 -11.41
C PRO A 444 -3.14 28.23 -11.76
N ASN A 445 -3.83 29.17 -11.09
CA ASN A 445 -3.58 30.60 -11.23
C ASN A 445 -2.16 30.97 -10.81
N ARG A 446 -1.63 30.33 -9.76
CA ARG A 446 -0.25 30.51 -9.30
C ARG A 446 0.78 30.07 -10.34
N ARG A 447 0.54 28.94 -11.03
CA ARG A 447 1.41 28.45 -12.13
C ARG A 447 1.41 29.42 -13.30
N PHE A 448 0.22 29.85 -13.73
CA PHE A 448 0.07 30.83 -14.81
C PHE A 448 0.77 32.16 -14.48
N THR A 449 0.55 32.69 -13.28
CA THR A 449 1.19 33.96 -12.88
C THR A 449 2.71 33.84 -12.82
N LEU A 450 3.26 32.69 -12.40
CA LEU A 450 4.71 32.46 -12.37
C LEU A 450 5.30 32.34 -13.78
N TRP A 451 4.67 31.57 -14.67
CA TRP A 451 5.11 31.39 -16.05
C TRP A 451 5.22 32.72 -16.79
N TRP A 452 4.18 33.54 -16.71
CA TRP A 452 4.15 34.86 -17.34
C TRP A 452 4.73 35.98 -16.46
N SER A 453 5.43 35.63 -15.38
CA SER A 453 5.92 36.63 -14.42
C SER A 453 6.85 37.70 -15.01
N PRO A 454 7.77 37.41 -15.97
CA PRO A 454 8.60 38.46 -16.56
C PRO A 454 7.80 39.50 -17.35
N THR A 455 6.65 39.12 -17.91
CA THR A 455 5.77 40.02 -18.67
C THR A 455 4.74 40.70 -17.79
N ILE A 456 4.25 40.01 -16.75
CA ILE A 456 3.23 40.54 -15.83
C ILE A 456 3.86 41.51 -14.82
N ASN A 457 4.99 41.15 -14.20
CA ASN A 457 5.64 41.93 -13.16
C ASN A 457 6.74 42.82 -13.77
N ARG A 458 6.35 43.86 -14.49
CA ARG A 458 7.27 44.79 -15.15
C ARG A 458 6.90 46.26 -14.93
N ALA A 459 7.91 47.13 -14.95
CA ALA A 459 7.76 48.55 -14.68
C ALA A 459 6.82 49.28 -15.66
N ASN A 460 6.78 48.86 -16.93
CA ASN A 460 5.92 49.49 -17.94
C ASN A 460 4.43 49.15 -17.81
N VAL A 461 4.06 48.16 -16.98
CA VAL A 461 2.66 47.75 -16.77
C VAL A 461 2.11 48.31 -15.47
N TYR A 462 2.89 48.26 -14.39
CA TYR A 462 2.49 48.79 -13.10
C TYR A 462 3.40 49.97 -12.72
N VAL A 463 2.84 51.17 -12.77
CA VAL A 463 3.54 52.42 -12.47
C VAL A 463 3.34 52.80 -10.99
N GLY A 464 4.42 53.18 -10.30
CA GLY A 464 4.35 53.82 -8.97
C GLY A 464 4.37 52.90 -7.74
N PHE A 465 4.54 51.58 -7.90
CA PHE A 465 4.66 50.64 -6.77
C PHE A 465 5.84 49.67 -6.95
N GLN A 466 7.07 50.09 -6.64
CA GLN A 466 8.24 49.19 -6.67
C GLN A 466 8.62 48.78 -5.24
N VAL A 467 8.52 47.49 -4.93
CA VAL A 467 8.89 46.93 -3.62
C VAL A 467 9.83 45.76 -3.80
N GLN A 468 10.94 45.76 -3.07
CA GLN A 468 11.86 44.62 -3.05
C GLN A 468 11.32 43.50 -2.13
N LEU A 469 11.42 42.25 -2.56
CA LEU A 469 11.08 41.09 -1.74
C LEU A 469 12.18 40.78 -0.71
N ASP A 470 11.77 40.53 0.54
CA ASP A 470 12.69 40.22 1.64
C ASP A 470 13.66 39.10 1.29
N LEU A 471 14.94 39.28 1.67
CA LEU A 471 16.04 38.33 1.48
C LEU A 471 16.37 38.00 0.01
N THR A 472 15.83 38.75 -0.96
CA THR A 472 16.07 38.56 -2.39
C THR A 472 16.28 39.89 -3.10
N GLY A 473 16.87 39.85 -4.29
CA GLY A 473 17.03 41.02 -5.16
C GLY A 473 15.86 41.30 -6.08
N ILE A 474 14.70 40.68 -5.85
CA ILE A 474 13.55 40.73 -6.76
C ILE A 474 12.71 41.97 -6.47
N PHE A 475 12.40 42.74 -7.51
CA PHE A 475 11.45 43.85 -7.43
C PHE A 475 10.05 43.41 -7.88
N MET A 476 9.06 43.76 -7.08
CA MET A 476 7.64 43.63 -7.39
C MET A 476 7.12 45.00 -7.81
N HIS A 477 6.63 45.12 -9.04
CA HIS A 477 6.07 46.37 -9.59
C HIS A 477 4.57 46.53 -9.29
N GLY A 478 3.91 45.48 -8.80
CA GLY A 478 2.52 45.49 -8.39
C GLY A 478 2.24 44.56 -7.22
N LYS A 479 1.09 44.75 -6.55
CA LYS A 479 0.61 43.85 -5.50
C LYS A 479 0.00 42.60 -6.15
N ILE A 480 0.84 41.63 -6.50
CA ILE A 480 0.43 40.36 -7.10
C ILE A 480 0.70 39.23 -6.08
N PRO A 481 -0.27 38.88 -5.22
CA PRO A 481 -0.03 37.99 -4.08
C PRO A 481 0.38 36.58 -4.50
N THR A 482 -0.21 36.06 -5.58
CA THR A 482 0.09 34.72 -6.11
C THR A 482 1.54 34.62 -6.56
N LEU A 483 2.06 35.63 -7.27
CA LEU A 483 3.46 35.70 -7.70
C LEU A 483 4.41 35.85 -6.51
N LYS A 484 4.08 36.75 -5.56
CA LYS A 484 4.86 36.93 -4.34
C LYS A 484 5.04 35.60 -3.59
N ILE A 485 3.98 34.81 -3.45
CA ILE A 485 4.04 33.49 -2.80
C ILE A 485 4.95 32.54 -3.58
N SER A 486 4.82 32.48 -4.92
CA SER A 486 5.67 31.62 -5.75
C SER A 486 7.16 31.95 -5.63
N LEU A 487 7.52 33.23 -5.71
CA LEU A 487 8.91 33.67 -5.66
C LEU A 487 9.51 33.44 -4.26
N ILE A 488 8.75 33.68 -3.19
CA ILE A 488 9.17 33.31 -1.82
C ILE A 488 9.39 31.81 -1.69
N GLN A 489 8.55 30.98 -2.32
CA GLN A 489 8.72 29.52 -2.30
C GLN A 489 9.96 29.06 -3.06
N ILE A 490 10.26 29.68 -4.21
CA ILE A 490 11.47 29.38 -5.00
C ILE A 490 12.73 29.76 -4.21
N PHE A 491 12.77 30.96 -3.62
CA PHE A 491 13.95 31.47 -2.91
C PHE A 491 13.99 31.14 -1.40
N ARG A 492 13.14 30.23 -0.93
CA ARG A 492 13.11 29.79 0.48
C ARG A 492 14.46 29.26 0.97
N ALA A 493 14.69 29.32 2.27
CA ALA A 493 15.93 28.89 2.93
C ALA A 493 17.18 29.66 2.43
N HIS A 494 17.02 30.98 2.27
CA HIS A 494 18.09 31.91 1.92
C HIS A 494 18.79 31.59 0.58
N LEU A 495 18.08 31.01 -0.39
CA LEU A 495 18.69 30.54 -1.64
C LEU A 495 19.45 31.64 -2.40
N TRP A 496 18.96 32.88 -2.38
CA TRP A 496 19.64 34.02 -3.01
C TRP A 496 21.06 34.25 -2.45
N GLN A 497 21.18 34.24 -1.11
CA GLN A 497 22.45 34.41 -0.42
C GLN A 497 23.38 33.22 -0.72
N LYS A 498 22.82 32.00 -0.72
CA LYS A 498 23.59 30.78 -1.01
C LYS A 498 24.10 30.74 -2.45
N ILE A 499 23.34 31.25 -3.42
CA ILE A 499 23.81 31.37 -4.80
C ILE A 499 25.00 32.33 -4.87
N HIS A 500 24.90 33.51 -4.24
CA HIS A 500 26.00 34.49 -4.24
C HIS A 500 27.26 33.93 -3.57
N GLU A 501 27.10 33.28 -2.42
CA GLU A 501 28.19 32.65 -1.69
C GLU A 501 28.84 31.50 -2.48
N ALA A 502 28.04 30.62 -3.08
CA ALA A 502 28.53 29.50 -3.89
C ALA A 502 29.32 29.98 -5.12
N LEU A 503 28.83 31.01 -5.81
CA LEU A 503 29.53 31.59 -6.95
C LEU A 503 30.86 32.24 -6.52
N THR A 504 30.86 32.95 -5.39
CA THR A 504 32.08 33.56 -4.84
C THR A 504 33.13 32.49 -4.51
N MET A 505 32.70 31.38 -3.91
CA MET A 505 33.59 30.26 -3.60
C MET A 505 34.13 29.59 -4.87
N ASP A 506 33.29 29.36 -5.89
CA ASP A 506 33.73 28.76 -7.16
C ASP A 506 34.80 29.64 -7.84
N PHE A 507 34.60 30.96 -7.85
CA PHE A 507 35.60 31.89 -8.39
C PHE A 507 36.90 31.90 -7.58
N ALA A 508 36.83 31.86 -6.25
CA ALA A 508 38.02 31.78 -5.41
C ALA A 508 38.84 30.50 -5.72
N GLN A 509 38.17 29.35 -5.86
CA GLN A 509 38.82 28.10 -6.23
C GLN A 509 39.41 28.11 -7.64
N VAL A 510 38.78 28.80 -8.58
CA VAL A 510 39.32 28.96 -9.94
C VAL A 510 40.59 29.81 -9.91
N PHE A 511 40.61 30.92 -9.17
CA PHE A 511 41.82 31.75 -9.06
C PHE A 511 42.95 31.08 -8.27
N ASP A 512 42.64 30.30 -7.24
CA ASP A 512 43.64 29.52 -6.49
C ASP A 512 44.38 28.49 -7.37
N ARG A 513 43.74 27.99 -8.43
CA ARG A 513 44.38 27.07 -9.38
C ARG A 513 45.30 27.78 -10.39
N GLU A 514 45.08 29.07 -10.60
CA GLU A 514 45.75 29.88 -11.64
C GLU A 514 46.71 30.93 -11.03
N LEU A 515 47.19 30.70 -9.80
CA LEU A 515 48.08 31.63 -9.10
C LEU A 515 49.35 31.96 -9.91
N GLU A 516 50.03 30.93 -10.42
CA GLU A 516 51.28 31.09 -11.16
C GLU A 516 51.04 31.73 -12.54
N ALA A 517 50.03 31.26 -13.28
CA ALA A 517 49.74 31.70 -14.63
C ALA A 517 49.32 33.17 -14.70
N LEU A 518 48.56 33.64 -13.70
CA LEU A 518 48.11 35.04 -13.59
C LEU A 518 49.04 35.90 -12.71
N GLN A 519 50.12 35.35 -12.15
CA GLN A 519 51.03 36.05 -11.24
C GLN A 519 50.31 36.64 -10.00
N ILE A 520 49.39 35.87 -9.43
CA ILE A 520 48.67 36.20 -8.19
C ILE A 520 49.51 35.72 -7.01
N GLU A 521 49.77 36.61 -6.05
CA GLU A 521 50.42 36.28 -4.78
C GLU A 521 49.47 35.53 -3.84
N THR A 522 48.28 36.09 -3.64
CA THR A 522 47.24 35.51 -2.79
C THR A 522 45.85 35.88 -3.30
N VAL A 523 44.91 34.94 -3.18
CA VAL A 523 43.47 35.16 -3.37
C VAL A 523 42.83 35.29 -2.00
N GLN A 524 42.24 36.44 -1.71
CA GLN A 524 41.53 36.69 -0.46
C GLN A 524 40.04 36.80 -0.73
N LYS A 525 39.26 35.89 -0.17
CA LYS A 525 37.80 36.08 -0.08
C LYS A 525 37.49 37.07 1.03
N GLU A 526 36.74 38.12 0.70
CA GLU A 526 36.35 39.14 1.67
C GLU A 526 35.25 38.67 2.61
N THR A 527 35.19 39.25 3.81
CA THR A 527 34.09 39.01 4.75
C THR A 527 32.85 39.76 4.28
N ILE A 528 31.98 39.06 3.56
CA ILE A 528 30.79 39.63 2.94
C ILE A 528 29.69 39.88 3.98
N HIS A 529 29.11 41.09 3.98
CA HIS A 529 27.96 41.39 4.82
C HIS A 529 26.74 40.50 4.43
N PRO A 530 25.98 39.92 5.38
CA PRO A 530 24.91 38.95 5.09
C PRO A 530 23.78 39.41 4.16
N ARG A 531 23.67 40.73 3.95
CA ARG A 531 22.66 41.35 3.06
C ARG A 531 23.21 41.88 1.74
N LYS A 532 24.54 41.82 1.53
CA LYS A 532 25.21 42.41 0.35
C LYS A 532 24.66 41.83 -0.94
N SER A 533 24.46 40.51 -0.99
CA SER A 533 23.99 39.79 -2.18
C SER A 533 22.69 40.33 -2.78
N TYR A 534 21.83 40.97 -1.99
CA TYR A 534 20.57 41.58 -2.45
C TYR A 534 20.47 43.07 -2.13
N LYS A 535 21.59 43.76 -1.87
CA LYS A 535 21.61 45.21 -1.71
C LYS A 535 21.82 45.86 -3.09
N MET A 536 20.75 46.41 -3.68
CA MET A 536 20.75 46.87 -5.07
C MET A 536 21.22 48.33 -5.29
N ASN A 537 21.56 49.03 -4.22
CA ASN A 537 21.90 50.47 -4.25
C ASN A 537 23.40 50.74 -4.04
N SER A 538 24.15 49.78 -3.50
CA SER A 538 25.60 49.89 -3.25
C SER A 538 26.18 48.50 -3.08
N SER A 539 27.46 48.35 -3.36
CA SER A 539 28.16 47.08 -3.24
C SER A 539 29.53 47.21 -2.57
N ALA A 540 30.22 46.08 -2.45
CA ALA A 540 31.60 45.93 -1.97
C ALA A 540 32.25 44.76 -2.72
N SER A 541 33.58 44.66 -2.67
CA SER A 541 34.33 43.55 -3.26
C SER A 541 34.04 42.23 -2.53
N ASP A 542 33.87 41.14 -3.29
CA ASP A 542 33.70 39.78 -2.77
C ASP A 542 35.03 39.02 -2.69
N ILE A 543 35.90 39.22 -3.68
CA ILE A 543 37.24 38.62 -3.75
C ILE A 543 38.23 39.72 -4.06
N LEU A 544 39.41 39.63 -3.44
CA LEU A 544 40.53 40.51 -3.70
C LEU A 544 41.76 39.69 -4.07
N LEU A 545 42.37 40.03 -5.20
CA LEU A 545 43.59 39.42 -5.72
C LEU A 545 44.76 40.37 -5.48
N PHE A 546 45.86 39.84 -4.95
CA PHE A 546 47.11 40.56 -4.79
C PHE A 546 48.10 40.12 -5.88
N ALA A 547 48.73 41.07 -6.56
CA ALA A 547 49.71 40.78 -7.59
C ALA A 547 51.07 40.44 -6.95
N ALA A 548 51.74 39.40 -7.46
CA ALA A 548 53.12 39.10 -7.05
C ALA A 548 54.11 40.23 -7.42
N TYR A 549 53.77 41.04 -8.42
CA TYR A 549 54.51 42.26 -8.78
C TYR A 549 53.57 43.41 -9.12
N LYS A 550 53.27 43.62 -10.41
CA LYS A 550 52.38 44.67 -10.92
C LYS A 550 51.72 44.18 -12.19
N TRP A 551 50.39 44.28 -12.27
CA TRP A 551 49.66 43.98 -13.50
C TRP A 551 49.50 45.23 -14.37
N PRO A 552 49.81 45.16 -15.68
CA PRO A 552 49.26 46.11 -16.64
C PRO A 552 47.77 45.84 -16.80
N VAL A 553 46.95 46.88 -16.80
CA VAL A 553 45.49 46.75 -16.76
C VAL A 553 44.87 47.41 -17.99
N SER A 554 43.84 46.81 -18.56
CA SER A 554 43.07 47.41 -19.66
C SER A 554 42.16 48.54 -19.17
N ARG A 555 41.66 49.34 -20.13
CA ARG A 555 40.44 50.14 -19.89
C ARG A 555 39.24 49.20 -19.66
N PRO A 556 38.20 49.64 -18.91
CA PRO A 556 37.04 48.80 -18.67
C PRO A 556 36.34 48.38 -19.98
N SER A 557 36.18 47.08 -20.20
CA SER A 557 35.55 46.50 -21.40
C SER A 557 34.66 45.32 -21.02
N LEU A 558 33.78 44.89 -21.94
CA LEU A 558 32.91 43.74 -21.73
C LEU A 558 33.68 42.42 -21.84
N LEU A 559 33.13 41.37 -21.22
CA LEU A 559 33.71 40.01 -21.24
C LEU A 559 33.98 39.48 -22.66
N ASN A 560 33.09 39.78 -23.62
CA ASN A 560 33.17 39.27 -24.98
C ASN A 560 33.83 40.24 -25.97
N ASP A 561 34.35 41.38 -25.51
CA ASP A 561 35.06 42.31 -26.39
C ASP A 561 36.41 41.71 -26.85
N PRO A 562 36.68 41.63 -28.17
CA PRO A 562 37.80 40.87 -28.72
C PRO A 562 39.15 41.58 -28.67
N ARG A 563 39.18 42.88 -28.36
CA ARG A 563 40.41 43.70 -28.33
C ARG A 563 40.50 44.49 -27.03
N ASP A 564 41.43 44.08 -26.16
CA ASP A 564 41.82 44.86 -24.99
C ASP A 564 43.15 45.55 -25.24
N VAL A 565 43.19 46.86 -25.02
CA VAL A 565 44.42 47.64 -25.07
C VAL A 565 44.93 47.82 -23.64
N MET A 566 46.07 47.21 -23.33
CA MET A 566 46.70 47.19 -21.99
C MET A 566 47.53 48.45 -21.71
N GLU A 567 46.98 49.62 -22.02
CA GLU A 567 47.63 50.95 -21.82
C GLU A 567 47.20 51.65 -20.52
N GLY A 568 46.47 50.96 -19.63
CA GLY A 568 46.01 51.52 -18.36
C GLY A 568 47.10 51.59 -17.27
N PRO A 569 46.77 52.15 -16.09
CA PRO A 569 47.69 52.22 -14.95
C PRO A 569 48.02 50.81 -14.44
N THR A 570 49.23 50.63 -13.89
CA THR A 570 49.60 49.37 -13.24
C THR A 570 48.96 49.27 -11.86
N THR A 571 48.52 48.08 -11.47
CA THR A 571 47.89 47.83 -10.17
C THR A 571 48.55 46.66 -9.43
N THR A 572 48.47 46.68 -8.10
CA THR A 572 48.87 45.57 -7.21
C THR A 572 47.67 44.88 -6.56
N LYS A 573 46.49 45.50 -6.59
CA LYS A 573 45.25 44.96 -6.03
C LYS A 573 44.17 44.94 -7.10
N TYR A 574 43.40 43.87 -7.14
CA TYR A 574 42.33 43.69 -8.12
C TYR A 574 41.13 43.03 -7.46
N TRP A 575 39.97 43.69 -7.47
CA TRP A 575 38.76 43.16 -6.85
C TRP A 575 37.82 42.49 -7.86
N LEU A 576 37.06 41.52 -7.37
CA LEU A 576 35.91 40.94 -8.04
C LEU A 576 34.64 41.24 -7.24
N ASP A 577 33.58 41.68 -7.93
CA ASP A 577 32.25 41.89 -7.37
C ASP A 577 31.22 41.09 -8.16
N ILE A 578 30.53 40.16 -7.50
CA ILE A 578 29.49 39.33 -8.08
C ILE A 578 28.11 39.92 -7.74
N GLN A 579 27.36 40.26 -8.78
CA GLN A 579 26.03 40.84 -8.72
C GLN A 579 24.99 39.83 -9.23
N LEU A 580 23.97 39.58 -8.41
CA LEU A 580 22.83 38.78 -8.80
C LEU A 580 21.67 39.69 -9.20
N ARG A 581 20.91 39.28 -10.22
CA ARG A 581 19.74 39.99 -10.71
C ARG A 581 18.59 39.03 -10.97
N TRP A 582 17.37 39.53 -10.86
CA TRP A 582 16.18 38.89 -11.40
C TRP A 582 15.55 39.83 -12.44
N GLY A 583 15.80 39.59 -13.72
CA GLY A 583 15.32 40.43 -14.81
C GLY A 583 13.81 40.29 -15.07
N ASP A 584 13.26 41.30 -15.76
CA ASP A 584 11.91 41.27 -16.32
C ASP A 584 11.97 41.40 -17.85
N TYR A 585 10.81 41.34 -18.52
CA TYR A 585 10.78 41.39 -19.98
C TYR A 585 11.34 42.70 -20.55
N ASP A 586 11.14 43.83 -19.84
CA ASP A 586 11.60 45.14 -20.31
C ASP A 586 13.11 45.34 -20.07
N SER A 587 13.65 44.70 -19.04
CA SER A 587 15.04 44.83 -18.63
C SER A 587 15.60 43.47 -18.17
N HIS A 588 16.24 42.78 -19.10
CA HIS A 588 16.98 41.52 -18.89
C HIS A 588 18.35 41.50 -19.58
N ASP A 589 18.69 42.56 -20.32
CA ASP A 589 20.05 42.72 -20.87
C ASP A 589 21.05 42.87 -19.73
N ILE A 590 21.86 41.83 -19.52
CA ILE A 590 22.81 41.72 -18.43
C ILE A 590 24.09 42.52 -18.70
N GLU A 591 24.49 42.72 -19.97
CA GLU A 591 25.70 43.47 -20.33
C GLU A 591 25.53 44.96 -20.02
N ARG A 592 24.36 45.50 -20.39
CA ARG A 592 24.02 46.89 -20.08
C ARG A 592 23.91 47.11 -18.57
N TYR A 593 23.36 46.13 -17.84
CA TYR A 593 23.22 46.20 -16.39
C TYR A 593 24.56 46.19 -15.67
N THR A 594 25.46 45.24 -15.98
CA THR A 594 26.78 45.14 -15.35
C THR A 594 27.61 46.38 -15.62
N ARG A 595 27.60 46.90 -16.85
CA ARG A 595 28.27 48.15 -17.19
C ARG A 595 27.72 49.34 -16.41
N ALA A 596 26.40 49.51 -16.37
CA ALA A 596 25.78 50.61 -15.62
C ALA A 596 26.14 50.53 -14.14
N LYS A 597 25.99 49.36 -13.51
CA LYS A 597 26.29 49.17 -12.08
C LYS A 597 27.78 49.32 -11.75
N PHE A 598 28.67 48.87 -12.62
CA PHE A 598 30.10 49.10 -12.44
C PHE A 598 30.41 50.59 -12.41
N LEU A 599 29.90 51.37 -13.38
CA LEU A 599 30.12 52.82 -13.44
C LEU A 599 29.47 53.53 -12.25
N ASP A 600 28.24 53.16 -11.88
CA ASP A 600 27.54 53.72 -10.74
C ASP A 600 28.31 53.47 -9.43
N TYR A 601 28.69 52.22 -9.14
CA TYR A 601 29.32 51.87 -7.86
C TYR A 601 30.79 52.29 -7.75
N THR A 602 31.51 52.42 -8.87
CA THR A 602 32.91 52.90 -8.83
C THR A 602 33.01 54.42 -8.76
N THR A 603 31.95 55.15 -9.12
CA THR A 603 31.88 56.61 -9.02
C THR A 603 31.14 57.10 -7.78
N ASP A 604 30.24 56.29 -7.23
CA ASP A 604 29.49 56.60 -6.00
C ASP A 604 30.33 56.41 -4.73
N ASN A 605 30.27 57.38 -3.81
CA ASN A 605 31.01 57.35 -2.54
C ASN A 605 30.41 56.38 -1.50
N MET A 606 29.20 55.84 -1.74
CA MET A 606 28.56 54.89 -0.82
C MET A 606 29.09 53.46 -0.98
N SER A 607 29.65 53.11 -2.15
CA SER A 607 30.30 51.82 -2.40
C SER A 607 31.80 51.98 -2.24
N ILE A 608 32.43 51.08 -1.48
CA ILE A 608 33.86 51.17 -1.17
C ILE A 608 34.54 49.94 -1.77
N TYR A 609 35.45 50.19 -2.72
CA TYR A 609 36.31 49.16 -3.29
C TYR A 609 37.77 49.39 -2.87
N PRO A 610 38.55 48.33 -2.60
CA PRO A 610 39.94 48.47 -2.12
C PRO A 610 40.95 49.01 -3.15
N SER A 611 40.58 49.02 -4.43
CA SER A 611 41.38 49.56 -5.54
C SER A 611 40.47 50.12 -6.65
N PRO A 612 40.96 51.03 -7.51
CA PRO A 612 40.18 51.54 -8.64
C PRO A 612 40.02 50.52 -9.77
N THR A 613 40.85 49.46 -9.78
CA THR A 613 40.85 48.40 -10.79
C THR A 613 40.16 47.15 -10.27
N GLY A 614 39.19 46.64 -11.02
CA GLY A 614 38.51 45.38 -10.73
C GLY A 614 37.48 44.99 -11.78
N LEU A 615 36.73 43.92 -11.49
CA LEU A 615 35.77 43.31 -12.39
C LEU A 615 34.43 43.09 -11.69
N MET A 616 33.35 43.48 -12.36
CA MET A 616 32.00 43.16 -11.93
C MET A 616 31.40 42.06 -12.81
N VAL A 617 30.95 40.98 -12.19
CA VAL A 617 30.26 39.86 -12.84
C VAL A 617 28.78 39.94 -12.51
N GLY A 618 27.91 40.03 -13.51
CA GLY A 618 26.47 40.03 -13.33
C GLY A 618 25.84 38.76 -13.85
N ILE A 619 24.91 38.21 -13.07
CA ILE A 619 24.15 37.02 -13.43
C ILE A 619 22.66 37.32 -13.28
N ASP A 620 21.91 37.13 -14.37
CA ASP A 620 20.46 37.15 -14.35
C ASP A 620 19.90 35.75 -14.05
N LEU A 621 19.32 35.61 -12.87
CA LEU A 621 18.77 34.35 -12.37
C LEU A 621 17.44 33.97 -13.03
N ALA A 622 16.70 34.93 -13.60
CA ALA A 622 15.44 34.66 -14.28
C ALA A 622 15.70 34.14 -15.71
N TYR A 623 16.63 34.77 -16.41
CA TYR A 623 16.96 34.46 -17.81
C TYR A 623 18.16 33.53 -17.97
N ASN A 624 18.84 33.17 -16.88
CA ASN A 624 20.03 32.33 -16.88
C ASN A 624 21.16 32.89 -17.78
N MET A 625 21.28 34.22 -17.82
CA MET A 625 22.28 34.95 -18.61
C MET A 625 23.36 35.51 -17.69
N TYR A 626 24.57 35.70 -18.22
CA TYR A 626 25.67 36.32 -17.47
C TYR A 626 26.48 37.25 -18.37
N SER A 627 27.15 38.21 -17.75
CA SER A 627 28.18 39.02 -18.39
C SER A 627 29.12 39.57 -17.33
N ALA A 628 30.25 40.12 -17.76
CA ALA A 628 31.16 40.83 -16.88
C ALA A 628 31.64 42.11 -17.54
N TYR A 629 31.82 43.15 -16.73
CA TYR A 629 32.33 44.44 -17.17
C TYR A 629 33.33 44.97 -16.14
N GLY A 630 34.46 45.44 -16.62
CA GLY A 630 35.49 46.00 -15.76
C GLY A 630 36.85 45.97 -16.43
N ASN A 631 37.86 46.18 -15.61
CA ASN A 631 39.26 46.18 -16.02
C ASN A 631 39.77 44.75 -16.22
N TRP A 632 40.64 44.51 -17.20
CA TRP A 632 41.21 43.18 -17.45
C TRP A 632 42.73 43.17 -17.23
N ILE A 633 43.22 42.13 -16.56
CA ILE A 633 44.64 41.79 -16.52
C ILE A 633 44.95 40.72 -17.59
N PRO A 634 46.20 40.59 -18.07
CA PRO A 634 46.56 39.58 -19.05
C PRO A 634 46.14 38.17 -18.61
N GLY A 635 45.47 37.42 -19.49
CA GLY A 635 44.99 36.05 -19.21
C GLY A 635 43.68 35.96 -18.43
N MET A 636 43.21 37.02 -17.76
CA MET A 636 41.99 36.98 -16.93
C MET A 636 40.71 36.81 -17.76
N LYS A 637 40.59 37.53 -18.88
CA LYS A 637 39.38 37.46 -19.73
C LYS A 637 39.06 36.05 -20.23
N PRO A 638 39.99 35.31 -20.87
CA PRO A 638 39.70 33.93 -21.29
C PRO A 638 39.44 32.98 -20.11
N LEU A 639 40.09 33.19 -18.96
CA LEU A 639 39.82 32.41 -17.75
C LEU A 639 38.38 32.61 -17.27
N VAL A 640 37.93 33.86 -17.13
CA VAL A 640 36.56 34.16 -16.67
C VAL A 640 35.51 33.65 -17.67
N GLN A 641 35.78 33.71 -18.98
CA GLN A 641 34.89 33.13 -20.00
C GLN A 641 34.71 31.62 -19.79
N GLN A 642 35.80 30.88 -19.63
CA GLN A 642 35.76 29.43 -19.41
C GLN A 642 35.13 29.08 -18.05
N ALA A 643 35.50 29.82 -17.00
CA ALA A 643 34.99 29.63 -15.65
C ALA A 643 33.47 29.85 -15.61
N MET A 644 32.97 30.96 -16.15
CA MET A 644 31.53 31.26 -16.15
C MET A 644 30.71 30.25 -16.97
N ALA A 645 31.21 29.81 -18.13
CA ALA A 645 30.55 28.78 -18.91
C ALA A 645 30.39 27.47 -18.10
N LYS A 646 31.40 27.11 -17.31
CA LYS A 646 31.37 25.93 -16.45
C LYS A 646 30.51 26.12 -15.20
N ILE A 647 30.67 27.23 -14.49
CA ILE A 647 29.92 27.57 -13.27
C ILE A 647 28.42 27.62 -13.58
N MET A 648 28.01 28.30 -14.65
CA MET A 648 26.60 28.36 -15.03
C MET A 648 26.03 26.97 -15.31
N LYS A 649 26.81 26.04 -15.86
CA LYS A 649 26.33 24.68 -16.13
C LYS A 649 26.27 23.81 -14.87
N ALA A 650 27.30 23.84 -14.03
CA ALA A 650 27.56 22.83 -13.01
C ALA A 650 27.34 23.30 -11.55
N ASN A 651 27.08 24.58 -11.30
CA ASN A 651 26.93 25.09 -9.93
C ASN A 651 25.68 24.48 -9.23
N PRO A 652 25.83 23.84 -8.06
CA PRO A 652 24.73 23.19 -7.36
C PRO A 652 23.62 24.16 -6.91
N ALA A 653 23.96 25.39 -6.49
CA ALA A 653 22.96 26.35 -6.04
C ALA A 653 22.09 26.86 -7.21
N LEU A 654 22.68 27.05 -8.39
CA LEU A 654 21.94 27.35 -9.63
C LEU A 654 21.10 26.17 -10.09
N TYR A 655 21.58 24.93 -9.94
CA TYR A 655 20.80 23.73 -10.21
C TYR A 655 19.53 23.67 -9.33
N VAL A 656 19.68 23.86 -8.01
CA VAL A 656 18.55 23.90 -7.07
C VAL A 656 17.54 25.00 -7.45
N LEU A 657 18.01 26.16 -7.90
CA LEU A 657 17.12 27.23 -8.40
C LEU A 657 16.29 26.77 -9.61
N ARG A 658 16.95 26.19 -10.63
CA ARG A 658 16.30 25.70 -11.84
C ARG A 658 15.28 24.61 -11.54
N GLU A 659 15.64 23.66 -10.67
CA GLU A 659 14.76 22.59 -10.23
C GLU A 659 13.52 23.12 -9.49
N ARG A 660 13.70 24.10 -8.61
CA ARG A 660 12.55 24.72 -7.93
C ARG A 660 11.64 25.47 -8.90
N ILE A 661 12.20 26.14 -9.90
CA ILE A 661 11.42 26.80 -10.96
C ILE A 661 10.66 25.75 -11.77
N ARG A 662 11.31 24.68 -12.23
CA ARG A 662 10.68 23.55 -12.96
C ARG A 662 9.56 22.92 -12.16
N LYS A 663 9.81 22.55 -10.89
CA LYS A 663 8.80 22.00 -9.96
C LYS A 663 7.62 22.97 -9.74
N ALA A 664 7.89 24.28 -9.61
CA ALA A 664 6.83 25.28 -9.42
C ALA A 664 6.00 25.51 -10.70
N LEU A 665 6.62 25.37 -11.87
CA LEU A 665 5.98 25.43 -13.18
C LEU A 665 5.38 24.08 -13.61
N GLN A 666 5.67 23.00 -12.88
CA GLN A 666 5.28 21.63 -13.17
C GLN A 666 5.81 21.14 -14.54
N LEU A 667 7.05 21.49 -14.85
CA LEU A 667 7.77 20.96 -16.01
C LEU A 667 8.57 19.73 -15.59
N TYR A 668 8.45 18.66 -16.36
CA TYR A 668 9.21 17.43 -16.17
C TYR A 668 10.03 17.17 -17.44
N SER A 669 11.30 16.85 -17.28
CA SER A 669 12.21 16.46 -18.35
C SER A 669 12.94 15.19 -17.94
N SER A 670 13.16 14.27 -18.88
CA SER A 670 13.97 13.05 -18.70
C SER A 670 15.47 13.39 -18.67
N GLU A 671 15.91 14.17 -17.67
CA GLU A 671 17.34 14.31 -17.41
C GLU A 671 17.89 12.99 -16.82
N PRO A 672 19.11 12.56 -17.19
CA PRO A 672 19.72 11.35 -16.64
C PRO A 672 20.03 11.58 -15.15
N THR A 673 19.11 11.19 -14.28
CA THR A 673 19.32 11.19 -12.83
C THR A 673 20.22 10.02 -12.43
N GLU A 674 21.03 10.21 -11.39
CA GLU A 674 21.74 9.07 -10.80
C GLU A 674 20.75 7.98 -10.36
N PRO A 675 21.05 6.70 -10.62
CA PRO A 675 20.15 5.61 -10.28
C PRO A 675 19.98 5.53 -8.76
N TYR A 676 18.74 5.33 -8.33
CA TYR A 676 18.42 5.14 -6.92
C TYR A 676 19.04 3.83 -6.42
N LEU A 677 19.24 3.73 -5.10
CA LEU A 677 19.62 2.46 -4.50
C LEU A 677 18.47 1.45 -4.65
N SER A 678 18.75 0.36 -5.37
CA SER A 678 17.88 -0.76 -5.67
C SER A 678 18.57 -2.10 -5.36
N SER A 679 17.91 -3.23 -5.64
CA SER A 679 18.51 -4.55 -5.42
C SER A 679 19.66 -4.88 -6.39
N THR A 680 19.78 -4.17 -7.52
CA THR A 680 20.82 -4.40 -8.53
C THR A 680 22.15 -3.73 -8.18
N ASN A 681 22.12 -2.50 -7.67
CA ASN A 681 23.31 -1.74 -7.27
C ASN A 681 23.61 -1.83 -5.76
N TYR A 682 22.94 -2.72 -5.03
CA TYR A 682 23.10 -2.93 -3.59
C TYR A 682 24.56 -3.18 -3.15
N GLY A 683 25.39 -3.76 -4.03
CA GLY A 683 26.81 -4.00 -3.76
C GLY A 683 27.67 -2.73 -3.61
N GLU A 684 27.25 -1.59 -4.18
CA GLU A 684 27.99 -0.32 -4.11
C GLU A 684 28.17 0.19 -2.68
N LEU A 685 27.27 -0.19 -1.77
CA LEU A 685 27.27 0.17 -0.35
C LEU A 685 28.55 -0.24 0.39
N PHE A 686 29.25 -1.26 -0.11
CA PHE A 686 30.43 -1.85 0.55
C PHE A 686 31.74 -1.50 -0.15
N SER A 687 31.72 -0.49 -1.01
CA SER A 687 32.92 0.05 -1.63
C SER A 687 33.85 0.76 -0.62
N ASN A 688 35.03 1.16 -1.07
CA ASN A 688 35.97 1.95 -0.26
C ASN A 688 35.45 3.37 0.04
N GLN A 689 34.38 3.82 -0.61
CA GLN A 689 33.76 5.11 -0.33
C GLN A 689 33.02 5.09 1.02
N ILE A 690 33.07 6.21 1.74
CA ILE A 690 32.26 6.39 2.96
C ILE A 690 30.84 6.74 2.52
N ILE A 691 29.90 5.87 2.85
CA ILE A 691 28.49 6.00 2.50
C ILE A 691 27.67 6.05 3.79
N TRP A 692 26.73 6.99 3.87
CA TRP A 692 25.82 7.08 5.01
C TRP A 692 24.37 6.89 4.58
N PHE A 693 23.62 6.11 5.35
CA PHE A 693 22.17 6.13 5.34
C PHE A 693 21.65 7.19 6.29
N VAL A 694 20.66 7.97 5.86
CA VAL A 694 19.92 8.91 6.72
C VAL A 694 18.45 8.52 6.73
N ASP A 695 17.94 8.17 7.91
CA ASP A 695 16.52 7.87 8.14
C ASP A 695 15.88 8.92 9.06
N ASP A 696 14.87 9.62 8.54
CA ASP A 696 14.11 10.66 9.27
C ASP A 696 12.80 10.12 9.89
N THR A 697 12.54 8.81 9.78
CA THR A 697 11.28 8.19 10.21
C THR A 697 10.90 8.50 11.65
N ASN A 698 11.88 8.44 12.57
CA ASN A 698 11.66 8.57 14.00
C ASN A 698 12.07 9.93 14.58
N VAL A 699 12.25 10.95 13.73
CA VAL A 699 12.65 12.30 14.15
C VAL A 699 11.49 13.02 14.84
N TYR A 700 10.30 13.00 14.23
CA TYR A 700 9.10 13.60 14.80
C TYR A 700 8.08 12.52 15.16
N ARG A 701 8.01 12.20 16.44
CA ARG A 701 7.12 11.18 17.00
C ARG A 701 6.06 11.81 17.87
N VAL A 702 4.84 11.27 17.83
CA VAL A 702 3.71 11.78 18.60
C VAL A 702 2.96 10.66 19.31
N THR A 703 2.49 10.94 20.51
CA THR A 703 1.47 10.14 21.20
C THR A 703 0.11 10.78 20.96
N ILE A 704 -0.84 9.98 20.46
CA ILE A 704 -2.20 10.40 20.19
C ILE A 704 -3.02 10.21 21.47
N HIS A 705 -3.75 11.26 21.89
CA HIS A 705 -4.69 11.22 23.00
C HIS A 705 -6.05 11.71 22.52
N LYS A 706 -7.12 11.00 22.90
CA LYS A 706 -8.50 11.41 22.61
C LYS A 706 -8.94 12.38 23.71
N THR A 707 -9.38 13.57 23.34
CA THR A 707 -9.97 14.53 24.28
C THR A 707 -11.35 14.08 24.70
N PHE A 708 -11.88 14.69 25.75
CA PHE A 708 -13.22 14.40 26.25
C PHE A 708 -14.31 14.62 25.18
N GLU A 709 -14.16 15.61 24.29
CA GLU A 709 -15.11 15.83 23.18
C GLU A 709 -14.93 14.85 22.01
N GLY A 710 -14.04 13.86 22.16
CA GLY A 710 -13.77 12.84 21.14
C GLY A 710 -12.72 13.24 20.09
N ASN A 711 -12.12 14.43 20.19
CA ASN A 711 -11.09 14.89 19.25
C ASN A 711 -9.76 14.19 19.49
N LEU A 712 -9.06 13.79 18.43
CA LEU A 712 -7.70 13.25 18.53
C LEU A 712 -6.70 14.41 18.56
N THR A 713 -5.96 14.51 19.66
CA THR A 713 -4.89 15.50 19.86
C THR A 713 -3.55 14.79 19.95
N THR A 714 -2.47 15.45 19.52
CA THR A 714 -1.13 14.87 19.45
C THR A 714 -0.19 15.59 20.41
N LYS A 715 0.59 14.84 21.20
CA LYS A 715 1.69 15.35 22.00
C LYS A 715 3.02 14.84 21.42
N PRO A 716 3.99 15.71 21.13
CA PRO A 716 5.29 15.26 20.66
C PRO A 716 6.05 14.55 21.78
N ILE A 717 6.81 13.53 21.41
CA ILE A 717 7.78 12.83 22.28
C ILE A 717 9.17 12.96 21.68
N ASN A 718 10.20 12.57 22.45
CA ASN A 718 11.57 12.56 21.95
C ASN A 718 11.70 11.66 20.70
N GLY A 719 12.42 12.18 19.71
CA GLY A 719 12.76 11.49 18.48
C GLY A 719 14.26 11.30 18.34
N ALA A 720 14.67 10.66 17.26
CA ALA A 720 16.07 10.54 16.91
C ALA A 720 16.27 10.54 15.39
N ILE A 721 17.37 11.15 14.94
CA ILE A 721 17.89 11.00 13.59
C ILE A 721 18.82 9.79 13.59
N PHE A 722 18.63 8.93 12.61
CA PHE A 722 19.44 7.73 12.43
C PHE A 722 20.38 7.94 11.24
N ILE A 723 21.69 8.05 11.50
CA ILE A 723 22.73 8.17 10.49
C ILE A 723 23.66 6.96 10.60
N PHE A 724 23.76 6.15 9.55
CA PHE A 724 24.39 4.85 9.65
C PHE A 724 25.36 4.56 8.50
N ASN A 725 26.56 4.08 8.83
CA ASN A 725 27.54 3.61 7.87
C ASN A 725 27.42 2.08 7.68
N PRO A 726 26.94 1.59 6.52
CA PRO A 726 26.71 0.17 6.28
C PRO A 726 28.00 -0.65 6.18
N ARG A 727 29.15 -0.03 5.93
CA ARG A 727 30.44 -0.74 5.86
C ARG A 727 31.01 -1.02 7.25
N THR A 728 31.04 0.00 8.11
CA THR A 728 31.67 -0.09 9.43
C THR A 728 30.71 -0.50 10.55
N GLY A 729 29.40 -0.36 10.34
CA GLY A 729 28.38 -0.55 11.38
C GLY A 729 28.20 0.66 12.29
N GLN A 730 28.93 1.75 12.08
CA GLN A 730 28.88 2.94 12.92
C GLN A 730 27.52 3.65 12.76
N LEU A 731 26.86 3.88 13.89
CA LEU A 731 25.60 4.61 14.02
C LEU A 731 25.85 5.91 14.77
N PHE A 732 25.55 7.03 14.12
CA PHE A 732 25.41 8.33 14.76
C PHE A 732 23.93 8.57 15.05
N LEU A 733 23.54 8.37 16.30
CA LEU A 733 22.17 8.55 16.78
C LEU A 733 22.04 9.94 17.42
N LYS A 734 21.45 10.89 16.69
CA LYS A 734 21.17 12.22 17.22
C LYS A 734 19.80 12.25 17.87
N ILE A 735 19.74 12.43 19.18
CA ILE A 735 18.49 12.57 19.91
C ILE A 735 17.93 13.99 19.71
N ILE A 736 16.66 14.06 19.32
CA ILE A 736 15.92 15.31 19.16
C ILE A 736 14.90 15.41 20.31
N HIS A 737 15.21 16.29 21.26
CA HIS A 737 14.37 16.53 22.42
C HIS A 737 13.09 17.32 22.07
N THR A 738 12.03 17.13 22.86
CA THR A 738 10.74 17.82 22.66
C THR A 738 10.82 19.35 22.65
N SER A 739 11.83 19.95 23.27
CA SER A 739 12.06 21.40 23.28
C SER A 739 12.26 21.99 21.88
N VAL A 740 12.77 21.22 20.92
CA VAL A 740 12.95 21.65 19.52
C VAL A 740 11.61 21.97 18.84
N TRP A 741 10.53 21.32 19.30
CA TRP A 741 9.18 21.50 18.76
C TRP A 741 8.40 22.63 19.44
N ALA A 742 8.90 23.15 20.57
CA ALA A 742 8.21 24.15 21.37
C ALA A 742 8.04 25.48 20.60
N GLY A 743 6.81 26.00 20.58
CA GLY A 743 6.48 27.26 19.88
C GLY A 743 6.44 27.17 18.35
N GLN A 744 6.72 26.00 17.76
CA GLN A 744 6.78 25.81 16.31
C GLN A 744 5.46 25.24 15.74
N LYS A 745 5.19 25.53 14.47
CA LYS A 745 4.04 24.99 13.71
C LYS A 745 4.54 24.25 12.47
N ARG A 746 3.69 23.38 11.88
CA ARG A 746 4.03 22.54 10.72
C ARG A 746 5.24 21.62 10.97
N LEU A 747 5.20 20.93 12.10
CA LEU A 747 6.29 20.12 12.63
C LEU A 747 6.78 19.02 11.68
N GLY A 748 5.91 18.44 10.84
CA GLY A 748 6.32 17.44 9.86
C GLY A 748 7.25 17.98 8.76
N GLN A 749 7.13 19.27 8.40
CA GLN A 749 8.11 19.90 7.51
C GLN A 749 9.38 20.26 8.31
N LEU A 750 9.21 20.87 9.49
CA LEU A 750 10.33 21.27 10.34
C LEU A 750 11.26 20.09 10.66
N ALA A 751 10.71 18.91 10.92
CA ALA A 751 11.46 17.69 11.18
C ALA A 751 12.49 17.40 10.08
N LYS A 752 12.09 17.45 8.81
CA LYS A 752 12.98 17.19 7.66
C LYS A 752 14.10 18.21 7.54
N TRP A 753 13.77 19.49 7.76
CA TRP A 753 14.75 20.58 7.72
C TRP A 753 15.73 20.49 8.88
N LYS A 754 15.25 20.18 10.09
CA LYS A 754 16.10 19.93 11.25
C LYS A 754 16.99 18.71 11.08
N THR A 755 16.48 17.64 10.47
CA THR A 755 17.32 16.50 10.10
C THR A 755 18.46 16.90 9.17
N ALA A 756 18.16 17.64 8.09
CA ALA A 756 19.19 18.07 7.15
C ALA A 756 20.21 19.04 7.78
N GLU A 757 19.76 19.92 8.67
CA GLU A 757 20.62 20.83 9.44
C GLU A 757 21.60 20.06 10.34
N GLU A 758 21.11 19.10 11.12
CA GLU A 758 21.95 18.28 12.01
C GLU A 758 22.90 17.36 11.25
N VAL A 759 22.46 16.80 10.11
CA VAL A 759 23.33 16.01 9.22
C VAL A 759 24.47 16.89 8.67
N ALA A 760 24.15 18.09 8.18
CA ALA A 760 25.17 19.02 7.69
C ALA A 760 26.11 19.50 8.82
N ALA A 761 25.60 19.70 10.03
CA ALA A 761 26.41 20.04 11.20
C ALA A 761 27.38 18.89 11.58
N LEU A 762 26.92 17.65 11.53
CA LEU A 762 27.78 16.48 11.75
C LEU A 762 28.90 16.39 10.71
N ILE A 763 28.58 16.59 9.42
CA ILE A 763 29.60 16.58 8.35
C ILE A 763 30.64 17.69 8.56
N ARG A 764 30.22 18.89 8.96
CA ARG A 764 31.13 20.00 9.31
C ARG A 764 32.04 19.68 10.50
N SER A 765 31.59 18.83 11.43
CA SER A 765 32.39 18.45 12.60
C SER A 765 33.45 17.40 12.31
N LEU A 766 33.35 16.70 11.17
CA LEU A 766 34.28 15.65 10.78
C LEU A 766 35.41 16.18 9.88
N PRO A 767 36.65 15.64 10.04
CA PRO A 767 37.74 15.86 9.09
C PRO A 767 37.37 15.44 7.67
N VAL A 768 37.98 16.06 6.66
CA VAL A 768 37.64 15.84 5.24
C VAL A 768 37.83 14.38 4.80
N GLU A 769 38.73 13.65 5.46
CA GLU A 769 39.02 12.24 5.25
C GLU A 769 37.86 11.32 5.68
N GLU A 770 37.12 11.73 6.71
CA GLU A 770 35.99 10.97 7.29
C GLU A 770 34.63 11.41 6.73
N GLN A 771 34.60 12.47 5.92
CA GLN A 771 33.37 12.96 5.31
C GLN A 771 32.80 11.95 4.31
N PRO A 772 31.47 11.74 4.29
CA PRO A 772 30.85 10.81 3.36
C PRO A 772 31.00 11.32 1.93
N LYS A 773 31.25 10.41 0.99
CA LYS A 773 31.19 10.71 -0.45
C LYS A 773 29.76 10.56 -1.00
N GLN A 774 28.96 9.69 -0.38
CA GLN A 774 27.56 9.51 -0.75
C GLN A 774 26.66 9.46 0.48
N ILE A 775 25.50 10.10 0.39
CA ILE A 775 24.43 10.06 1.39
C ILE A 775 23.19 9.49 0.72
N ILE A 776 22.66 8.41 1.29
CA ILE A 776 21.47 7.73 0.82
C ILE A 776 20.32 8.02 1.78
N VAL A 777 19.25 8.63 1.27
CA VAL A 777 18.04 8.88 2.07
C VAL A 777 17.02 7.76 1.89
N THR A 778 16.43 7.33 3.01
CA THR A 778 15.34 6.33 2.98
C THR A 778 14.04 6.90 2.44
N ARG A 779 13.82 8.22 2.55
CA ARG A 779 12.59 8.90 2.14
C ARG A 779 12.87 10.05 1.18
N LYS A 780 12.17 10.06 0.04
CA LYS A 780 12.29 11.11 -1.01
C LYS A 780 12.10 12.54 -0.49
N GLY A 781 11.30 12.71 0.57
CA GLY A 781 11.07 14.02 1.20
C GLY A 781 12.31 14.68 1.83
N MET A 782 13.39 13.93 2.03
CA MET A 782 14.67 14.40 2.58
C MET A 782 15.68 14.88 1.52
N LEU A 783 15.43 14.60 0.23
CA LEU A 783 16.31 15.04 -0.86
C LEU A 783 16.40 16.57 -0.93
N ASP A 784 15.27 17.26 -1.10
CA ASP A 784 15.27 18.73 -1.23
C ASP A 784 15.94 19.45 -0.03
N PRO A 785 15.68 19.09 1.26
CA PRO A 785 16.36 19.74 2.38
C PRO A 785 17.86 19.48 2.43
N LEU A 786 18.31 18.25 2.13
CA LEU A 786 19.75 17.93 2.14
C LEU A 786 20.50 18.63 1.01
N GLU A 787 19.96 18.66 -0.21
CA GLU A 787 20.56 19.40 -1.33
C GLU A 787 20.82 20.87 -0.97
N VAL A 788 19.90 21.47 -0.21
CA VAL A 788 20.00 22.88 0.20
C VAL A 788 21.01 23.09 1.32
N HIS A 789 21.08 22.17 2.29
CA HIS A 789 21.98 22.28 3.44
C HIS A 789 23.42 21.82 3.13
N LEU A 790 23.62 21.03 2.07
CA LEU A 790 24.91 20.51 1.63
C LEU A 790 25.48 21.25 0.42
N LEU A 791 24.98 22.45 0.10
CA LEU A 791 25.57 23.30 -0.95
C LEU A 791 27.05 23.65 -0.70
N ASP A 792 27.47 23.67 0.57
CA ASP A 792 28.87 23.87 0.98
C ASP A 792 29.76 22.65 0.64
N PHE A 793 29.15 21.51 0.31
CA PHE A 793 29.80 20.22 0.09
C PHE A 793 29.47 19.63 -1.30
N PRO A 794 29.95 20.26 -2.40
CA PRO A 794 29.57 19.87 -3.76
C PRO A 794 30.03 18.46 -4.18
N ASN A 795 30.99 17.88 -3.46
CA ASN A 795 31.54 16.55 -3.74
C ASN A 795 30.73 15.41 -3.11
N ILE A 796 29.69 15.71 -2.32
CA ILE A 796 28.85 14.71 -1.65
C ILE A 796 27.63 14.44 -2.53
N VAL A 797 27.51 13.20 -2.97
CA VAL A 797 26.38 12.75 -3.79
C VAL A 797 25.19 12.41 -2.90
N ILE A 798 24.00 12.88 -3.26
CA ILE A 798 22.75 12.60 -2.52
C ILE A 798 21.87 11.69 -3.37
N LYS A 799 21.65 10.45 -2.92
CA LYS A 799 20.83 9.44 -3.61
C LYS A 799 19.56 9.11 -2.84
N GLY A 800 18.48 8.84 -3.57
CA GLY A 800 17.29 8.19 -3.03
C GLY A 800 17.45 6.67 -2.98
N SER A 801 16.63 6.01 -2.16
CA SER A 801 16.49 4.55 -2.18
C SER A 801 15.08 4.14 -2.59
N GLU A 802 14.99 3.11 -3.42
CA GLU A 802 13.73 2.38 -3.70
C GLU A 802 13.46 1.31 -2.65
N LEU A 803 14.51 0.84 -1.97
CA LEU A 803 14.41 -0.16 -0.90
C LEU A 803 13.84 0.47 0.37
N GLN A 804 12.77 -0.10 0.90
CA GLN A 804 12.19 0.34 2.18
C GLN A 804 12.90 -0.34 3.35
N LEU A 805 14.13 0.08 3.65
CA LEU A 805 14.93 -0.49 4.73
C LEU A 805 14.29 -0.26 6.13
N PRO A 806 14.35 -1.23 7.05
CA PRO A 806 13.58 -1.20 8.30
C PRO A 806 14.31 -0.49 9.45
N PHE A 807 15.09 0.57 9.19
CA PHE A 807 15.88 1.26 10.23
C PHE A 807 15.01 1.84 11.35
N GLN A 808 13.75 2.18 11.05
CA GLN A 808 12.78 2.61 12.06
C GLN A 808 12.55 1.60 13.20
N ALA A 809 12.76 0.30 12.94
CA ALA A 809 12.62 -0.76 13.93
C ALA A 809 13.77 -0.79 14.94
N CYS A 810 14.88 -0.11 14.66
CA CYS A 810 16.03 -0.03 15.57
C CYS A 810 15.63 0.58 16.92
N LEU A 811 14.71 1.57 16.94
CA LEU A 811 14.21 2.16 18.19
C LEU A 811 13.33 1.22 19.03
N LYS A 812 12.94 0.05 18.50
CA LYS A 812 12.24 -1.00 19.27
C LYS A 812 13.19 -1.80 20.16
N VAL A 813 14.51 -1.65 19.96
CA VAL A 813 15.54 -2.18 20.85
C VAL A 813 15.56 -1.34 22.12
N GLU A 814 15.45 -1.98 23.28
CA GLU A 814 15.29 -1.33 24.59
C GLU A 814 16.41 -0.35 24.91
N LYS A 815 17.67 -0.71 24.60
CA LYS A 815 18.84 0.14 24.80
C LYS A 815 18.69 1.51 24.12
N PHE A 816 18.15 1.54 22.90
CA PHE A 816 17.91 2.80 22.17
C PHE A 816 16.61 3.48 22.60
N GLY A 817 15.53 2.72 22.77
CA GLY A 817 14.23 3.24 23.19
C GLY A 817 14.30 3.99 24.52
N ASP A 818 14.94 3.38 25.52
CA ASP A 818 15.10 3.97 26.85
C ASP A 818 16.01 5.19 26.84
N LEU A 819 17.12 5.14 26.09
CA LEU A 819 18.06 6.24 25.97
C LEU A 819 17.36 7.49 25.38
N ILE A 820 16.56 7.31 24.33
CA ILE A 820 15.83 8.40 23.68
C ILE A 820 14.74 8.96 24.62
N LEU A 821 14.01 8.10 25.33
CA LEU A 821 12.95 8.53 26.25
C LEU A 821 13.46 9.24 27.50
N LYS A 822 14.62 8.82 28.04
CA LYS A 822 15.23 9.42 29.24
C LYS A 822 16.02 10.71 28.96
N ALA A 823 16.35 10.99 27.70
CA ALA A 823 17.12 12.17 27.35
C ALA A 823 16.38 13.48 27.68
N THR A 824 17.06 14.38 28.39
CA THR A 824 16.56 15.70 28.79
C THR A 824 16.97 16.82 27.82
N GLU A 825 17.99 16.58 26.99
CA GLU A 825 18.53 17.53 26.03
C GLU A 825 18.91 16.86 24.69
N PRO A 826 19.05 17.63 23.60
CA PRO A 826 19.53 17.09 22.33
C PRO A 826 21.01 16.69 22.41
N GLN A 827 21.31 15.41 22.20
CA GLN A 827 22.68 14.88 22.28
C GLN A 827 22.96 13.91 21.12
N MET A 828 24.23 13.82 20.72
CA MET A 828 24.71 12.85 19.72
C MET A 828 25.31 11.66 20.46
N VAL A 829 24.89 10.45 20.10
CA VAL A 829 25.40 9.22 20.71
C VAL A 829 25.92 8.29 19.61
N LEU A 830 27.13 7.78 19.82
CA LEU A 830 27.79 6.85 18.89
C LEU A 830 27.54 5.40 19.30
N PHE A 831 27.19 4.56 18.33
CA PHE A 831 27.08 3.12 18.51
C PHE A 831 27.73 2.37 17.34
N ASN A 832 27.99 1.08 17.53
CA ASN A 832 28.31 0.16 16.44
C ASN A 832 27.25 -0.93 16.38
N LEU A 833 26.40 -0.93 15.33
CA LEU A 833 25.31 -1.89 15.18
C LEU A 833 25.78 -3.31 14.84
N TYR A 834 27.04 -3.50 14.46
CA TYR A 834 27.61 -4.80 14.19
C TYR A 834 28.30 -5.42 15.40
N ASP A 835 28.40 -4.71 16.52
CA ASP A 835 29.16 -5.13 17.69
C ASP A 835 30.58 -5.61 17.28
N ASP A 836 30.83 -6.92 17.28
CA ASP A 836 32.08 -7.56 16.90
C ASP A 836 32.02 -8.45 15.63
N TRP A 837 30.88 -8.47 14.92
CA TRP A 837 30.66 -9.35 13.76
C TRP A 837 31.67 -9.16 12.62
N LEU A 838 32.27 -7.99 12.49
CA LEU A 838 33.27 -7.71 11.46
C LEU A 838 34.59 -8.48 11.66
N LYS A 839 34.80 -9.14 12.82
CA LYS A 839 35.95 -10.02 13.05
C LYS A 839 35.81 -11.35 12.29
N THR A 840 34.59 -11.87 12.18
CA THR A 840 34.29 -13.18 11.57
C THR A 840 33.65 -13.05 10.19
N PHE A 841 32.85 -12.02 9.95
CA PHE A 841 32.08 -11.84 8.72
C PHE A 841 32.45 -10.56 7.95
N SER A 842 32.18 -10.59 6.64
CA SER A 842 32.28 -9.39 5.80
C SER A 842 31.22 -8.35 6.19
N SER A 843 31.47 -7.07 5.85
CA SER A 843 30.49 -6.00 6.03
C SER A 843 29.17 -6.26 5.30
N TYR A 844 29.23 -6.93 4.14
CA TYR A 844 28.03 -7.31 3.38
C TYR A 844 27.14 -8.27 4.17
N THR A 845 27.75 -9.30 4.77
CA THR A 845 27.04 -10.31 5.57
C THR A 845 26.53 -9.70 6.87
N ALA A 846 27.35 -8.89 7.56
CA ALA A 846 26.95 -8.20 8.78
C ALA A 846 25.76 -7.25 8.55
N PHE A 847 25.76 -6.49 7.44
CA PHE A 847 24.63 -5.65 7.07
C PHE A 847 23.37 -6.47 6.77
N SER A 848 23.52 -7.59 6.06
CA SER A 848 22.39 -8.46 5.73
C SER A 848 21.77 -9.08 6.99
N ARG A 849 22.60 -9.52 7.95
CA ARG A 849 22.16 -9.96 9.29
C ARG A 849 21.39 -8.85 10.01
N LEU A 850 21.93 -7.63 10.03
CA LEU A 850 21.28 -6.48 10.66
C LEU A 850 19.90 -6.19 10.02
N VAL A 851 19.82 -6.14 8.69
CA VAL A 851 18.55 -5.90 7.98
C VAL A 851 17.54 -7.00 8.30
N LEU A 852 17.96 -8.26 8.37
CA LEU A 852 17.11 -9.38 8.73
C LEU A 852 16.52 -9.24 10.13
N ILE A 853 17.36 -8.91 11.13
CA ILE A 853 16.93 -8.69 12.50
C ILE A 853 15.95 -7.51 12.59
N LEU A 854 16.31 -6.38 11.98
CA LEU A 854 15.47 -5.18 11.99
C LEU A 854 14.13 -5.39 11.27
N ARG A 855 14.13 -6.16 10.17
CA ARG A 855 12.89 -6.52 9.46
C ARG A 855 12.01 -7.42 10.32
N ALA A 856 12.58 -8.41 10.98
CA ALA A 856 11.86 -9.29 11.89
C ALA A 856 11.26 -8.49 13.07
N LEU A 857 12.01 -7.58 13.69
CA LEU A 857 11.51 -6.65 14.72
C LEU A 857 10.43 -5.70 14.19
N HIS A 858 10.49 -5.32 12.91
CA HIS A 858 9.47 -4.50 12.29
C HIS A 858 8.14 -5.27 12.18
N VAL A 859 8.21 -6.52 11.73
CA VAL A 859 7.08 -7.43 11.50
C VAL A 859 6.46 -7.93 12.81
N ASN A 860 7.26 -8.56 13.68
CA ASN A 860 6.80 -9.12 14.95
C ASN A 860 7.86 -8.97 16.04
N ASN A 861 7.75 -7.87 16.78
CA ASN A 861 8.70 -7.52 17.85
C ASN A 861 8.81 -8.62 18.92
N ASP A 862 7.67 -9.11 19.42
CA ASP A 862 7.62 -10.06 20.54
C ASP A 862 8.32 -11.38 20.19
N LYS A 863 7.96 -11.98 19.04
CA LYS A 863 8.57 -13.24 18.60
C LYS A 863 10.05 -13.10 18.27
N THR A 864 10.46 -12.00 17.64
CA THR A 864 11.87 -11.76 17.33
C THR A 864 12.71 -11.62 18.60
N LYS A 865 12.23 -10.93 19.63
CA LYS A 865 12.93 -10.85 20.92
C LYS A 865 13.07 -12.24 21.57
N MET A 866 12.06 -13.09 21.48
CA MET A 866 12.13 -14.47 21.96
C MET A 866 13.16 -15.29 21.20
N ILE A 867 13.24 -15.14 19.88
CA ILE A 867 14.24 -15.83 19.04
C ILE A 867 15.66 -15.37 19.38
N LEU A 868 15.86 -14.07 19.60
CA LEU A 868 17.18 -13.52 19.95
C LEU A 868 17.63 -13.92 21.35
N ARG A 869 16.71 -14.11 22.30
CA ARG A 869 17.01 -14.47 23.70
C ARG A 869 16.16 -15.68 24.12
N PRO A 870 16.49 -16.89 23.65
CA PRO A 870 15.71 -18.09 23.96
C PRO A 870 15.88 -18.53 25.43
N ASP A 871 17.09 -18.35 25.98
CA ASP A 871 17.45 -18.82 27.32
C ASP A 871 18.22 -17.75 28.13
N ARG A 872 18.17 -17.86 29.47
CA ARG A 872 18.89 -16.95 30.39
C ARG A 872 20.41 -17.02 30.24
N SER A 873 20.95 -18.11 29.70
CA SER A 873 22.38 -18.26 29.39
C SER A 873 22.86 -17.31 28.30
N THR A 874 21.97 -16.85 27.42
CA THR A 874 22.32 -15.91 26.34
C THR A 874 22.42 -14.49 26.88
N ILE A 875 23.64 -14.06 27.19
CA ILE A 875 23.92 -12.72 27.71
C ILE A 875 24.21 -11.74 26.57
N THR A 876 23.78 -10.49 26.74
CA THR A 876 24.21 -9.35 25.93
C THR A 876 25.24 -8.58 26.73
N GLU A 877 26.45 -8.40 26.20
CA GLU A 877 27.48 -7.62 26.88
C GLU A 877 27.04 -6.15 27.06
N PRO A 878 27.47 -5.45 28.12
CA PRO A 878 27.01 -4.08 28.39
C PRO A 878 27.27 -3.08 27.25
N HIS A 879 28.39 -3.26 26.54
CA HIS A 879 28.77 -2.43 25.41
C HIS A 879 28.15 -2.88 24.09
N HIS A 880 27.72 -4.14 23.97
CA HIS A 880 27.03 -4.68 22.80
C HIS A 880 25.55 -4.31 22.76
N ILE A 881 24.94 -4.49 21.58
CA ILE A 881 23.51 -4.29 21.35
C ILE A 881 22.81 -5.63 21.22
N TRP A 882 23.44 -6.58 20.53
CA TRP A 882 22.88 -7.89 20.25
C TRP A 882 23.42 -8.95 21.23
N PRO A 883 22.69 -10.06 21.45
CA PRO A 883 23.18 -11.19 22.25
C PRO A 883 24.50 -11.73 21.69
N THR A 884 25.44 -12.07 22.58
CA THR A 884 26.70 -12.68 22.19
C THR A 884 26.43 -14.15 21.91
N LEU A 885 26.43 -14.53 20.62
CA LEU A 885 26.17 -15.89 20.13
C LEU A 885 27.34 -16.36 19.27
N THR A 886 27.53 -17.67 19.21
CA THR A 886 28.49 -18.31 18.29
C THR A 886 28.00 -18.24 16.84
N ASP A 887 28.90 -18.44 15.88
CA ASP A 887 28.55 -18.37 14.45
C ASP A 887 27.51 -19.42 14.03
N GLU A 888 27.52 -20.61 14.65
CA GLU A 888 26.53 -21.67 14.38
C GLU A 888 25.15 -21.34 14.95
N GLU A 889 25.10 -20.72 16.13
CA GLU A 889 23.86 -20.23 16.73
C GLU A 889 23.28 -19.07 15.92
N TRP A 890 24.12 -18.14 15.44
CA TRP A 890 23.69 -17.09 14.53
C TRP A 890 23.06 -17.65 13.26
N ALA A 891 23.63 -18.70 12.66
CA ALA A 891 23.05 -19.33 11.48
C ALA A 891 21.64 -19.89 11.76
N LYS A 892 21.41 -20.51 12.93
CA LYS A 892 20.10 -21.02 13.35
C LYS A 892 19.10 -19.88 13.58
N VAL A 893 19.54 -18.81 14.24
CA VAL A 893 18.73 -17.61 14.49
C VAL A 893 18.34 -16.92 13.18
N GLU A 894 19.28 -16.74 12.25
CA GLU A 894 19.01 -16.11 10.94
C GLU A 894 17.93 -16.87 10.16
N VAL A 895 17.97 -18.21 10.15
CA VAL A 895 16.93 -19.02 9.50
C VAL A 895 15.56 -18.78 10.15
N GLN A 896 15.49 -18.78 11.49
CA GLN A 896 14.24 -18.53 12.21
C GLN A 896 13.67 -17.13 11.94
N LEU A 897 14.53 -16.11 11.85
CA LEU A 897 14.11 -14.74 11.55
C LEU A 897 13.60 -14.61 10.10
N LYS A 898 14.28 -15.23 9.15
CA LYS A 898 13.83 -15.30 7.75
C LYS A 898 12.47 -15.97 7.64
N ASP A 899 12.28 -17.12 8.27
CA ASP A 899 11.03 -17.88 8.22
C ASP A 899 9.88 -17.10 8.88
N LEU A 900 10.15 -16.35 9.96
CA LEU A 900 9.18 -15.46 10.60
C LEU A 900 8.70 -14.35 9.64
N ILE A 901 9.62 -13.72 8.91
CA ILE A 901 9.29 -12.65 7.94
C ILE A 901 8.46 -13.21 6.79
N LEU A 902 8.89 -14.35 6.23
CA LEU A 902 8.21 -14.99 5.11
C LEU A 902 6.81 -15.49 5.52
N ALA A 903 6.67 -16.08 6.71
CA ALA A 903 5.37 -16.53 7.21
C ALA A 903 4.37 -15.38 7.39
N ASP A 904 4.82 -14.21 7.86
CA ASP A 904 3.97 -13.02 7.95
C ASP A 904 3.60 -12.48 6.57
N TYR A 905 4.56 -12.43 5.63
CA TYR A 905 4.29 -12.04 4.24
C TYR A 905 3.28 -12.97 3.57
N GLY A 906 3.48 -14.29 3.70
CA GLY A 906 2.58 -15.31 3.16
C GLY A 906 1.18 -15.21 3.75
N LYS A 907 1.07 -14.95 5.07
CA LYS A 907 -0.23 -14.76 5.73
C LYS A 907 -0.94 -13.47 5.31
N LYS A 908 -0.22 -12.37 5.12
CA LYS A 908 -0.81 -11.07 4.72
C LYS A 908 -1.27 -11.06 3.26
N ASN A 909 -0.50 -11.71 2.39
CA ASN A 909 -0.76 -11.71 0.95
C ASN A 909 -1.46 -13.00 0.47
N ASN A 910 -1.76 -13.94 1.39
CA ASN A 910 -2.30 -15.27 1.08
C ASN A 910 -1.46 -16.03 0.03
N VAL A 911 -0.13 -16.03 0.20
CA VAL A 911 0.83 -16.69 -0.69
C VAL A 911 1.53 -17.82 0.06
N ASN A 912 1.67 -18.98 -0.59
CA ASN A 912 2.50 -20.06 -0.08
C ASN A 912 3.99 -19.69 -0.16
N VAL A 913 4.68 -19.62 0.97
CA VAL A 913 6.09 -19.19 1.04
C VAL A 913 7.04 -20.09 0.24
N ALA A 914 6.68 -21.35 0.01
CA ALA A 914 7.49 -22.29 -0.74
C ALA A 914 7.54 -22.00 -2.24
N SER A 915 6.59 -21.23 -2.79
CA SER A 915 6.58 -20.87 -4.20
C SER A 915 7.43 -19.63 -4.53
N LEU A 916 8.09 -19.03 -3.53
CA LEU A 916 8.92 -17.83 -3.70
C LEU A 916 10.32 -18.18 -4.18
N THR A 917 10.81 -17.44 -5.18
CA THR A 917 12.18 -17.52 -5.66
C THR A 917 13.17 -16.83 -4.71
N GLN A 918 14.47 -17.13 -4.81
CA GLN A 918 15.49 -16.50 -3.95
C GLN A 918 15.59 -14.98 -4.17
N SER A 919 15.38 -14.50 -5.40
CA SER A 919 15.31 -13.06 -5.69
C SER A 919 14.10 -12.41 -5.01
N GLU A 920 12.93 -13.04 -5.06
CA GLU A 920 11.72 -12.52 -4.39
C GLU A 920 11.88 -12.53 -2.86
N ILE A 921 12.48 -13.59 -2.29
CA ILE A 921 12.77 -13.65 -0.85
C ILE A 921 13.69 -12.49 -0.45
N ARG A 922 14.77 -12.25 -1.21
CA ARG A 922 15.68 -11.14 -0.98
C ARG A 922 14.96 -9.80 -1.05
N ASP A 923 14.15 -9.60 -2.08
CA ASP A 923 13.44 -8.35 -2.33
C ASP A 923 12.37 -8.08 -1.25
N ILE A 924 11.68 -9.12 -0.72
CA ILE A 924 10.79 -9.03 0.45
C ILE A 924 11.57 -8.58 1.70
N ILE A 925 12.74 -9.17 1.96
CA ILE A 925 13.57 -8.82 3.11
C ILE A 925 14.09 -7.38 2.98
N LEU A 926 14.46 -6.95 1.77
CA LEU A 926 14.88 -5.57 1.49
C LEU A 926 13.71 -4.58 1.46
N GLY A 927 12.46 -5.06 1.44
CA GLY A 927 11.25 -4.25 1.54
C GLY A 927 10.78 -3.68 0.21
N MET A 928 11.04 -4.37 -0.90
CA MET A 928 10.45 -4.05 -2.20
C MET A 928 9.01 -4.61 -2.28
N GLU A 929 8.12 -3.89 -2.96
CA GLU A 929 6.77 -4.35 -3.22
C GLU A 929 6.80 -5.33 -4.41
N ILE A 930 6.46 -6.59 -4.16
CA ILE A 930 6.41 -7.64 -5.19
C ILE A 930 4.95 -7.98 -5.48
N GLN A 931 4.64 -8.20 -6.76
CA GLN A 931 3.33 -8.77 -7.14
C GLN A 931 3.22 -10.22 -6.66
N ALA A 932 2.04 -10.61 -6.18
CA ALA A 932 1.82 -11.98 -5.73
C ALA A 932 2.06 -12.96 -6.90
N PRO A 933 2.80 -14.08 -6.69
CA PRO A 933 3.09 -15.05 -7.74
C PRO A 933 1.80 -15.69 -8.27
N SER A 934 1.77 -15.98 -9.57
CA SER A 934 0.60 -16.53 -10.26
C SER A 934 0.16 -17.88 -9.69
N LEU A 935 -1.16 -18.14 -9.70
CA LEU A 935 -1.77 -19.39 -9.21
C LEU A 935 -1.18 -20.65 -9.86
N GLN A 936 -0.78 -20.55 -11.13
CA GLN A 936 -0.17 -21.66 -11.86
C GLN A 936 1.21 -22.07 -11.29
N ARG A 937 2.03 -21.11 -10.85
CA ARG A 937 3.29 -21.40 -10.14
C ARG A 937 3.06 -22.03 -8.77
N GLN A 938 2.00 -21.62 -8.08
CA GLN A 938 1.65 -22.17 -6.77
C GLN A 938 1.28 -23.66 -6.89
N GLN A 939 0.50 -24.02 -7.92
CA GLN A 939 0.14 -25.41 -8.19
C GLN A 939 1.35 -26.29 -8.55
N ILE A 940 2.28 -25.79 -9.37
CA ILE A 940 3.51 -26.52 -9.73
C ILE A 940 4.37 -26.79 -8.49
N ALA A 941 4.54 -25.81 -7.62
CA ALA A 941 5.30 -25.97 -6.37
C ALA A 941 4.63 -26.96 -5.39
N GLU A 942 3.30 -27.01 -5.35
CA GLU A 942 2.56 -28.01 -4.56
C GLU A 942 2.74 -29.43 -5.11
N ILE A 943 2.74 -29.61 -6.43
CA ILE A 943 2.98 -30.90 -7.08
C ILE A 943 4.42 -31.39 -6.84
N GLU A 944 5.43 -30.51 -6.97
CA GLU A 944 6.82 -30.85 -6.64
C GLU A 944 6.99 -31.22 -5.15
N LYS A 945 6.28 -30.53 -4.26
CA LYS A 945 6.31 -30.83 -2.83
C LYS A 945 5.71 -32.20 -2.52
N GLN A 946 4.56 -32.55 -3.13
CA GLN A 946 3.98 -33.89 -3.00
C GLN A 946 4.92 -34.99 -3.52
N THR A 947 5.67 -34.70 -4.59
CA THR A 947 6.65 -35.64 -5.18
C THR A 947 7.88 -35.84 -4.27
N LYS A 948 8.34 -34.78 -3.60
CA LYS A 948 9.43 -34.85 -2.60
C LYS A 948 9.00 -35.51 -1.29
N GLU A 949 7.78 -35.28 -0.82
CA GLU A 949 7.25 -35.92 0.40
C GLU A 949 7.06 -37.44 0.21
N GLN A 950 6.75 -37.90 -1.00
CA GLN A 950 6.72 -39.33 -1.32
C GLN A 950 8.11 -40.01 -1.31
N SER A 951 9.21 -39.25 -1.39
CA SER A 951 10.57 -39.81 -1.48
C SER A 951 11.34 -39.84 -0.15
N GLN A 952 10.79 -39.29 0.95
CA GLN A 952 11.41 -39.33 2.28
C GLN A 952 10.41 -39.71 3.38
N LEU A 953 10.12 -41.01 3.53
CA LEU A 953 9.52 -41.58 4.73
C LEU A 953 10.51 -42.53 5.39
N THR A 954 11.20 -42.06 6.43
CA THR A 954 11.95 -42.93 7.37
C THR A 954 11.33 -42.80 8.74
N ALA A 955 10.80 -43.90 9.29
CA ALA A 955 10.16 -43.92 10.61
C ALA A 955 11.23 -43.82 11.72
N VAL A 956 10.99 -42.95 12.71
CA VAL A 956 11.91 -42.78 13.86
C VAL A 956 11.24 -43.34 15.12
N THR A 957 11.89 -44.33 15.72
CA THR A 957 11.52 -44.97 17.00
C THR A 957 12.15 -44.23 18.17
N THR A 958 11.33 -43.76 19.11
CA THR A 958 11.82 -43.11 20.35
C THR A 958 11.50 -43.99 21.56
N LYS A 959 12.51 -44.25 22.41
CA LYS A 959 12.35 -44.96 23.69
C LYS A 959 12.14 -43.94 24.82
N THR A 960 11.06 -44.06 25.58
CA THR A 960 10.82 -43.26 26.81
C THR A 960 10.32 -44.14 27.95
N ARG A 961 10.52 -43.71 29.20
CA ARG A 961 10.23 -44.50 30.42
C ARG A 961 9.13 -43.82 31.25
N ASN A 962 8.16 -44.58 31.74
CA ASN A 962 7.10 -44.07 32.63
C ASN A 962 7.67 -43.78 34.05
N ILE A 963 6.98 -42.93 34.82
CA ILE A 963 7.13 -42.68 36.27
C ILE A 963 7.29 -43.97 37.13
N HIS A 964 6.85 -45.14 36.62
CA HIS A 964 7.02 -46.45 37.28
C HIS A 964 8.17 -47.32 36.74
N GLY A 965 8.97 -46.84 35.79
CA GLY A 965 10.19 -47.53 35.35
C GLY A 965 10.03 -48.55 34.22
N ASP A 966 8.88 -48.61 33.54
CA ASP A 966 8.69 -49.46 32.35
C ASP A 966 9.06 -48.72 31.05
N GLU A 967 9.73 -49.42 30.13
CA GLU A 967 10.15 -48.89 28.83
C GLU A 967 9.01 -48.90 27.80
N MET A 968 8.70 -47.75 27.22
CA MET A 968 7.78 -47.60 26.09
C MET A 968 8.59 -47.29 24.82
N ILE A 969 8.34 -48.06 23.76
CA ILE A 969 8.90 -47.83 22.42
C ILE A 969 7.77 -47.31 21.54
N VAL A 970 7.87 -46.04 21.12
CA VAL A 970 6.88 -45.42 20.22
C VAL A 970 7.54 -45.18 18.87
N THR A 971 6.99 -45.80 17.83
CA THR A 971 7.40 -45.61 16.43
C THR A 971 6.53 -44.54 15.81
N THR A 972 7.11 -43.37 15.52
CA THR A 972 6.38 -42.26 14.87
C THR A 972 6.72 -42.27 13.38
N THR A 973 5.70 -42.37 12.54
CA THR A 973 5.83 -42.43 11.07
C THR A 973 5.59 -41.07 10.39
N SER A 974 5.12 -40.06 11.14
CA SER A 974 4.72 -38.74 10.64
C SER A 974 5.45 -37.59 11.35
N ASN A 975 6.04 -36.67 10.57
CA ASN A 975 6.66 -35.43 11.08
C ASN A 975 5.67 -34.53 11.84
N TYR A 976 4.37 -34.61 11.52
CA TYR A 976 3.32 -33.82 12.18
C TYR A 976 3.09 -34.29 13.63
N GLU A 977 3.18 -35.60 13.88
CA GLU A 977 3.00 -36.16 15.22
C GLU A 977 4.19 -35.82 16.13
N GLN A 978 5.42 -35.81 15.61
CA GLN A 978 6.62 -35.41 16.37
C GLN A 978 6.60 -33.94 16.80
N ALA A 979 6.11 -33.03 15.95
CA ALA A 979 6.02 -31.60 16.26
C ALA A 979 4.85 -31.27 17.22
N THR A 980 3.73 -32.02 17.10
CA THR A 980 2.52 -31.75 17.88
C THR A 980 2.60 -32.33 19.30
N PHE A 981 3.35 -33.41 19.51
CA PHE A 981 3.41 -34.10 20.80
C PHE A 981 4.34 -33.41 21.83
N SER A 982 5.25 -32.53 21.39
CA SER A 982 6.33 -31.98 22.25
C SER A 982 6.11 -30.56 22.80
N SER A 983 5.09 -29.78 22.41
CA SER A 983 5.20 -28.31 22.57
C SER A 983 3.93 -27.48 22.87
N LYS A 984 2.92 -27.98 23.61
CA LYS A 984 1.75 -27.16 24.01
C LYS A 984 1.60 -26.89 25.51
N THR A 985 2.42 -27.50 26.35
CA THR A 985 2.31 -27.49 27.83
C THR A 985 3.57 -27.04 28.57
N GLU A 986 4.64 -26.66 27.87
CA GLU A 986 5.87 -26.24 28.53
C GLU A 986 5.71 -24.86 29.19
N TRP A 987 5.78 -24.83 30.52
CA TRP A 987 5.58 -23.62 31.32
C TRP A 987 6.76 -22.63 31.20
N ARG A 988 7.95 -23.09 30.81
CA ARG A 988 9.16 -22.26 30.67
C ARG A 988 9.04 -21.23 29.54
N ILE A 989 8.61 -21.66 28.36
CA ILE A 989 8.38 -20.78 27.20
C ILE A 989 7.34 -19.70 27.54
N ARG A 990 6.28 -20.07 28.27
CA ARG A 990 5.25 -19.13 28.71
C ARG A 990 5.77 -18.16 29.77
N ALA A 991 6.61 -18.61 30.70
CA ALA A 991 7.24 -17.75 31.70
C ALA A 991 8.10 -16.65 31.05
N ILE A 992 8.90 -17.00 30.02
CA ILE A 992 9.69 -16.03 29.24
C ILE A 992 8.77 -15.09 28.46
N SER A 993 7.68 -15.60 27.89
CA SER A 993 6.72 -14.76 27.16
C SER A 993 6.00 -13.77 28.09
N ALA A 994 5.72 -14.16 29.33
CA ALA A 994 5.05 -13.35 30.33
C ALA A 994 5.89 -12.14 30.78
N THR A 995 7.23 -12.23 30.77
CA THR A 995 8.08 -11.06 31.13
C THR A 995 7.89 -9.88 30.17
N ASN A 996 7.46 -10.14 28.93
CA ASN A 996 7.20 -9.12 27.92
C ASN A 996 5.80 -8.48 28.02
N LEU A 997 4.93 -8.92 28.95
CA LEU A 997 3.57 -8.38 29.10
C LEU A 997 3.54 -6.88 29.39
N HIS A 998 4.58 -6.34 30.04
CA HIS A 998 4.71 -4.92 30.31
C HIS A 998 4.70 -4.06 29.03
N LEU A 999 5.20 -4.58 27.89
CA LEU A 999 5.22 -3.88 26.61
C LEU A 999 3.82 -3.61 26.06
N ARG A 1000 2.87 -4.52 26.31
CA ARG A 1000 1.47 -4.39 25.86
C ARG A 1000 0.72 -3.28 26.60
N THR A 1001 1.18 -2.91 27.79
CA THR A 1001 0.58 -1.82 28.58
C THR A 1001 0.79 -0.43 27.97
N ASN A 1002 1.64 -0.30 26.95
CA ASN A 1002 1.81 0.93 26.18
C ASN A 1002 0.63 1.20 25.24
N HIS A 1003 -0.07 0.15 24.80
CA HIS A 1003 -1.18 0.21 23.87
C HIS A 1003 -2.42 -0.41 24.50
N ILE A 1004 -3.17 0.40 25.25
CA ILE A 1004 -4.41 -0.03 25.89
C ILE A 1004 -5.59 0.59 25.13
N TYR A 1005 -6.43 -0.27 24.56
CA TYR A 1005 -7.68 0.10 23.93
C TYR A 1005 -8.81 -0.06 24.94
N VAL A 1006 -9.70 0.92 25.00
CA VAL A 1006 -10.89 0.87 25.84
C VAL A 1006 -12.10 0.79 24.93
N ASN A 1007 -12.83 -0.31 25.02
CA ASN A 1007 -14.05 -0.56 24.25
C ASN A 1007 -15.25 -0.15 25.11
N SER A 1008 -15.68 1.10 24.97
CA SER A 1008 -16.81 1.69 25.70
C SER A 1008 -17.93 2.10 24.75
N ASP A 1009 -19.18 1.91 25.17
CA ASP A 1009 -20.37 2.40 24.46
C ASP A 1009 -20.57 3.92 24.67
N ASP A 1010 -21.45 4.55 23.89
CA ASP A 1010 -21.76 5.98 24.01
C ASP A 1010 -22.35 6.35 25.40
N ILE A 1011 -22.13 7.59 25.84
CA ILE A 1011 -22.53 8.07 27.18
C ILE A 1011 -24.06 8.04 27.29
N LYS A 1012 -24.59 7.22 28.20
CA LYS A 1012 -26.03 7.22 28.58
C LYS A 1012 -26.18 7.93 29.93
N GLU A 1013 -27.12 8.88 30.01
CA GLU A 1013 -27.31 9.74 31.20
C GLU A 1013 -27.68 8.96 32.48
N ASN A 1014 -28.26 7.76 32.34
CA ASN A 1014 -28.73 6.94 33.46
C ASN A 1014 -27.77 5.79 33.85
N THR A 1015 -26.52 5.77 33.39
CA THR A 1015 -25.55 4.69 33.69
C THR A 1015 -24.35 5.19 34.49
N TYR A 1016 -23.83 4.35 35.39
CA TYR A 1016 -22.60 4.64 36.13
C TYR A 1016 -21.37 4.62 35.20
N THR A 1017 -20.44 5.56 35.43
CA THR A 1017 -19.14 5.59 34.76
C THR A 1017 -18.06 5.09 35.71
N TYR A 1018 -17.30 4.08 35.29
CA TYR A 1018 -16.23 3.50 36.11
C TYR A 1018 -14.87 4.11 35.75
N VAL A 1019 -14.06 4.41 36.75
CA VAL A 1019 -12.72 4.99 36.55
C VAL A 1019 -11.68 4.05 37.14
N MET A 1020 -10.83 3.50 36.27
CA MET A 1020 -9.78 2.55 36.62
C MET A 1020 -8.41 3.26 36.65
N PRO A 1021 -7.66 3.18 37.77
CA PRO A 1021 -6.29 3.67 37.85
C PRO A 1021 -5.35 2.89 36.91
N LYS A 1022 -4.52 3.59 36.14
CA LYS A 1022 -3.56 2.92 35.25
C LYS A 1022 -2.50 2.12 36.00
N ASN A 1023 -2.11 2.51 37.21
CA ASN A 1023 -1.10 1.79 37.97
C ASN A 1023 -1.57 0.37 38.34
N ILE A 1024 -2.82 0.22 38.80
CA ILE A 1024 -3.43 -1.09 39.08
C ILE A 1024 -3.53 -1.88 37.78
N LEU A 1025 -4.08 -1.30 36.71
CA LEU A 1025 -4.27 -2.04 35.46
C LEU A 1025 -2.95 -2.54 34.88
N LYS A 1026 -1.91 -1.70 34.88
CA LYS A 1026 -0.56 -2.09 34.45
C LYS A 1026 -0.04 -3.26 35.27
N ARG A 1027 -0.16 -3.18 36.61
CA ARG A 1027 0.33 -4.25 37.48
C ARG A 1027 -0.46 -5.54 37.28
N PHE A 1028 -1.79 -5.46 37.17
CA PHE A 1028 -2.68 -6.60 36.92
C PHE A 1028 -2.32 -7.32 35.61
N ILE A 1029 -2.00 -6.57 34.54
CA ILE A 1029 -1.51 -7.15 33.28
C ILE A 1029 -0.13 -7.81 33.47
N THR A 1030 0.81 -7.17 34.16
CA THR A 1030 2.17 -7.72 34.33
C THR A 1030 2.22 -9.01 35.16
N ILE A 1031 1.29 -9.21 36.09
CA ILE A 1031 1.27 -10.42 36.93
C ILE A 1031 0.53 -11.60 36.27
N SER A 1032 -0.03 -11.41 35.07
CA SER A 1032 -0.88 -12.39 34.39
C SER A 1032 -0.11 -13.38 33.52
N ASP A 1033 -0.81 -14.36 32.93
CA ASP A 1033 -0.31 -15.22 31.87
C ASP A 1033 -1.02 -14.90 30.54
N LEU A 1034 -0.34 -15.15 29.42
CA LEU A 1034 -0.88 -14.91 28.08
C LEU A 1034 -2.02 -15.85 27.72
N ARG A 1035 -2.10 -17.03 28.36
CA ARG A 1035 -3.07 -18.08 28.02
C ARG A 1035 -4.02 -18.39 29.16
N THR A 1036 -3.50 -18.52 30.37
CA THR A 1036 -4.29 -18.83 31.57
C THR A 1036 -4.91 -17.56 32.14
N GLN A 1037 -6.22 -17.59 32.38
CA GLN A 1037 -6.95 -16.45 32.96
C GLN A 1037 -6.64 -16.26 34.44
N ILE A 1038 -6.58 -15.01 34.87
CA ILE A 1038 -6.51 -14.60 36.28
C ILE A 1038 -7.59 -13.56 36.55
N ALA A 1039 -8.03 -13.44 37.79
CA ALA A 1039 -9.07 -12.52 38.23
C ALA A 1039 -8.74 -11.76 39.53
N GLY A 1040 -9.46 -10.66 39.76
CA GLY A 1040 -9.44 -9.90 41.00
C GLY A 1040 -10.77 -9.22 41.27
N PHE A 1041 -11.16 -9.08 42.53
CA PHE A 1041 -12.35 -8.35 42.94
C PHE A 1041 -12.07 -6.85 43.02
N MET A 1042 -12.98 -6.02 42.51
CA MET A 1042 -12.82 -4.57 42.45
C MET A 1042 -13.64 -3.90 43.55
N TYR A 1043 -13.01 -2.98 44.27
CA TYR A 1043 -13.63 -2.18 45.34
C TYR A 1043 -13.34 -0.70 45.11
N GLY A 1044 -14.31 0.15 45.43
CA GLY A 1044 -14.20 1.58 45.15
C GLY A 1044 -15.21 2.43 45.89
N VAL A 1045 -15.25 3.70 45.52
CA VAL A 1045 -16.15 4.69 46.11
C VAL A 1045 -16.53 5.73 45.07
N SER A 1046 -17.70 6.34 45.21
CA SER A 1046 -18.08 7.52 44.44
C SER A 1046 -17.48 8.78 45.04
N PRO A 1047 -16.89 9.69 44.24
CA PRO A 1047 -16.46 10.98 44.74
C PRO A 1047 -17.67 11.80 45.24
N PRO A 1048 -17.51 12.64 46.29
CA PRO A 1048 -18.62 13.38 46.89
C PRO A 1048 -19.38 14.27 45.90
N ASP A 1049 -18.66 14.80 44.90
CA ASP A 1049 -19.18 15.74 43.91
C ASP A 1049 -19.89 15.05 42.74
N ALA A 1050 -19.72 13.74 42.55
CA ALA A 1050 -20.25 13.01 41.40
C ALA A 1050 -20.67 11.57 41.77
N PRO A 1051 -21.92 11.35 42.23
CA PRO A 1051 -22.41 10.04 42.68
C PRO A 1051 -22.53 9.01 41.54
N ASN A 1052 -22.66 9.47 40.28
CA ASN A 1052 -22.76 8.62 39.10
C ASN A 1052 -21.38 8.10 38.63
N VAL A 1053 -20.28 8.58 39.23
CA VAL A 1053 -18.92 8.11 38.92
C VAL A 1053 -18.48 7.13 40.01
N LYS A 1054 -17.86 6.02 39.61
CA LYS A 1054 -17.34 4.97 40.48
C LYS A 1054 -15.83 4.87 40.31
N GLU A 1055 -15.06 5.32 41.29
CA GLU A 1055 -13.60 5.24 41.25
C GLU A 1055 -13.13 3.93 41.89
N ILE A 1056 -12.44 3.09 41.11
CA ILE A 1056 -11.85 1.84 41.62
C ILE A 1056 -10.60 2.19 42.42
N ARG A 1057 -10.60 1.89 43.72
CA ARG A 1057 -9.49 2.21 44.63
C ARG A 1057 -8.64 1.00 45.00
N CYS A 1058 -9.27 -0.17 45.06
CA CYS A 1058 -8.61 -1.41 45.47
C CYS A 1058 -8.98 -2.56 44.53
N VAL A 1059 -7.99 -3.40 44.19
CA VAL A 1059 -8.22 -4.72 43.58
C VAL A 1059 -7.72 -5.80 44.52
N VAL A 1060 -8.61 -6.70 44.93
CA VAL A 1060 -8.29 -7.85 45.77
C VAL A 1060 -8.00 -9.05 44.89
N ILE A 1061 -6.84 -9.68 45.06
CA ILE A 1061 -6.49 -10.92 44.36
C ILE A 1061 -6.81 -12.09 45.29
N PRO A 1062 -7.87 -12.88 45.04
CA PRO A 1062 -8.16 -14.05 45.86
C PRO A 1062 -7.24 -15.24 45.48
N PRO A 1063 -7.14 -16.26 46.35
CA PRO A 1063 -6.66 -17.58 45.96
C PRO A 1063 -7.41 -18.07 44.72
N GLN A 1064 -6.75 -18.54 43.67
CA GLN A 1064 -7.41 -18.90 42.41
C GLN A 1064 -6.56 -19.84 41.56
N TRP A 1065 -7.23 -20.54 40.65
CA TRP A 1065 -6.59 -21.21 39.51
C TRP A 1065 -7.42 -21.00 38.25
N GLY A 1066 -6.79 -21.06 37.09
CA GLY A 1066 -7.41 -20.64 35.84
C GLY A 1066 -7.16 -21.63 34.72
N THR A 1067 -8.08 -21.65 33.77
CA THR A 1067 -7.93 -22.31 32.47
C THR A 1067 -7.77 -21.24 31.39
N HIS A 1068 -7.81 -21.65 30.13
CA HIS A 1068 -7.84 -20.71 29.00
C HIS A 1068 -9.23 -20.10 28.77
N GLN A 1069 -10.28 -20.68 29.38
CA GLN A 1069 -11.68 -20.26 29.18
C GLN A 1069 -12.29 -19.66 30.46
N THR A 1070 -11.97 -20.21 31.63
CA THR A 1070 -12.54 -19.84 32.93
C THR A 1070 -11.49 -19.59 33.99
N VAL A 1071 -11.90 -18.90 35.06
CA VAL A 1071 -11.18 -18.81 36.33
C VAL A 1071 -12.03 -19.38 37.46
N HIS A 1072 -11.39 -20.09 38.38
CA HIS A 1072 -12.04 -20.69 39.54
C HIS A 1072 -11.65 -19.92 40.80
N LEU A 1073 -12.67 -19.42 41.50
CA LEU A 1073 -12.55 -18.56 42.68
C LEU A 1073 -13.18 -19.24 43.91
N PRO A 1074 -12.71 -18.95 45.13
CA PRO A 1074 -13.36 -19.33 46.37
C PRO A 1074 -14.74 -18.70 46.49
N ASN A 1075 -15.66 -19.39 47.15
CA ASN A 1075 -17.00 -18.90 47.45
C ASN A 1075 -16.99 -17.80 48.52
N THR A 1076 -15.99 -17.82 49.41
CA THR A 1076 -15.84 -16.85 50.50
C THR A 1076 -15.36 -15.50 49.97
N LEU A 1077 -16.12 -14.44 50.23
CA LEU A 1077 -15.73 -13.07 49.88
C LEU A 1077 -14.56 -12.57 50.74
N PRO A 1078 -13.79 -11.60 50.22
CA PRO A 1078 -12.67 -11.01 50.95
C PRO A 1078 -13.16 -10.11 52.10
N GLU A 1079 -12.61 -10.31 53.30
CA GLU A 1079 -12.83 -9.47 54.49
C GLU A 1079 -11.51 -8.84 54.94
N HIS A 1080 -11.50 -7.51 55.12
CA HIS A 1080 -10.33 -6.75 55.59
C HIS A 1080 -10.78 -5.34 56.05
N GLU A 1081 -10.15 -4.79 57.10
CA GLU A 1081 -10.49 -3.47 57.67
C GLU A 1081 -10.51 -2.33 56.64
N GLN A 1082 -9.61 -2.35 55.66
CA GLN A 1082 -9.54 -1.34 54.59
C GLN A 1082 -10.67 -1.43 53.54
N LEU A 1083 -11.46 -2.51 53.56
CA LEU A 1083 -12.61 -2.67 52.66
C LEU A 1083 -13.90 -2.12 53.25
N ASP A 1084 -13.95 -1.83 54.56
CA ASP A 1084 -15.17 -1.42 55.26
C ASP A 1084 -15.74 -0.09 54.71
N ASP A 1085 -14.87 0.82 54.29
CA ASP A 1085 -15.25 2.12 53.70
C ASP A 1085 -15.48 2.05 52.17
N LEU A 1086 -15.33 0.88 51.54
CA LEU A 1086 -15.41 0.70 50.09
C LEU A 1086 -16.59 -0.19 49.68
N GLU A 1087 -17.28 0.17 48.58
CA GLU A 1087 -18.32 -0.68 48.01
C GLU A 1087 -17.75 -1.65 46.96
N PRO A 1088 -18.28 -2.89 46.86
CA PRO A 1088 -17.89 -3.83 45.81
C PRO A 1088 -18.41 -3.36 44.44
N LEU A 1089 -17.49 -3.24 43.47
CA LEU A 1089 -17.79 -2.81 42.10
C LEU A 1089 -17.73 -3.95 41.08
N GLY A 1090 -17.55 -5.19 41.56
CA GLY A 1090 -17.52 -6.40 40.73
C GLY A 1090 -16.13 -7.02 40.63
N TRP A 1091 -15.74 -7.51 39.45
CA TRP A 1091 -14.49 -8.23 39.26
C TRP A 1091 -13.86 -7.98 37.88
N ILE A 1092 -12.53 -8.08 37.82
CA ILE A 1092 -11.72 -7.98 36.61
C ILE A 1092 -11.06 -9.33 36.33
N HIS A 1093 -10.99 -9.77 35.08
CA HIS A 1093 -10.19 -10.92 34.69
C HIS A 1093 -9.51 -10.76 33.33
N THR A 1094 -8.46 -11.54 33.10
CA THR A 1094 -7.76 -11.60 31.81
C THR A 1094 -8.38 -12.62 30.88
N GLN A 1095 -8.30 -12.38 29.56
CA GLN A 1095 -8.69 -13.35 28.54
C GLN A 1095 -7.67 -13.41 27.39
N PRO A 1096 -7.37 -14.61 26.87
CA PRO A 1096 -6.34 -14.78 25.84
C PRO A 1096 -6.76 -14.27 24.46
N GLN A 1097 -8.07 -14.13 24.22
CA GLN A 1097 -8.63 -13.64 22.97
C GLN A 1097 -9.70 -12.60 23.24
N GLU A 1098 -9.78 -11.58 22.40
CA GLU A 1098 -10.83 -10.57 22.48
C GLU A 1098 -12.15 -11.13 21.94
N LEU A 1099 -13.21 -11.03 22.76
CA LEU A 1099 -14.57 -11.39 22.41
C LEU A 1099 -15.41 -10.14 22.16
N MET A 1100 -16.36 -10.21 21.23
CA MET A 1100 -17.27 -9.09 20.96
C MET A 1100 -18.26 -8.83 22.11
N ASN A 1101 -18.68 -9.92 22.78
CA ASN A 1101 -19.67 -9.95 23.84
C ASN A 1101 -19.09 -10.66 25.07
N ILE A 1102 -19.73 -10.49 26.23
CA ILE A 1102 -19.37 -11.20 27.47
C ILE A 1102 -19.40 -12.72 27.24
N SER A 1103 -18.50 -13.50 27.87
CA SER A 1103 -18.53 -14.95 27.67
C SER A 1103 -19.69 -15.60 28.46
N PRO A 1104 -20.24 -16.74 28.00
CA PRO A 1104 -21.27 -17.46 28.75
C PRO A 1104 -20.81 -17.89 30.15
N GLN A 1105 -19.52 -18.18 30.28
CA GLN A 1105 -18.89 -18.58 31.53
C GLN A 1105 -18.77 -17.38 32.49
N ASP A 1106 -18.47 -16.18 32.00
CA ASP A 1106 -18.45 -14.96 32.81
C ASP A 1106 -19.85 -14.58 33.29
N VAL A 1107 -20.87 -14.70 32.42
CA VAL A 1107 -22.29 -14.50 32.80
C VAL A 1107 -22.69 -15.45 33.93
N THR A 1108 -22.32 -16.73 33.80
CA THR A 1108 -22.63 -17.76 34.80
C THR A 1108 -21.90 -17.49 36.12
N THR A 1109 -20.61 -17.14 36.06
CA THR A 1109 -19.78 -16.87 37.24
C THR A 1109 -20.26 -15.62 37.96
N HIS A 1110 -20.54 -14.55 37.23
CA HIS A 1110 -21.01 -13.29 37.78
C HIS A 1110 -22.42 -13.43 38.40
N ALA A 1111 -23.34 -14.15 37.74
CA ALA A 1111 -24.67 -14.42 38.28
C ALA A 1111 -24.62 -15.26 39.56
N LYS A 1112 -23.74 -16.27 39.63
CA LYS A 1112 -23.54 -17.10 40.85
C LYS A 1112 -22.94 -16.28 41.99
N LEU A 1113 -21.99 -15.39 41.72
CA LEU A 1113 -21.42 -14.49 42.72
C LEU A 1113 -22.48 -13.52 43.28
N LEU A 1114 -23.30 -12.93 42.41
CA LEU A 1114 -24.43 -12.06 42.81
C LEU A 1114 -25.49 -12.83 43.62
N ALA A 1115 -25.84 -14.05 43.23
CA ALA A 1115 -26.85 -14.85 43.93
C ALA A 1115 -26.39 -15.30 45.32
N ASN A 1116 -25.10 -15.60 45.48
CA ASN A 1116 -24.52 -16.05 46.75
C ASN A 1116 -24.24 -14.88 47.71
N ASN A 1117 -24.03 -13.67 47.21
CA ASN A 1117 -23.59 -12.53 48.02
C ASN A 1117 -24.55 -11.34 47.95
N LYS A 1118 -25.29 -11.11 49.03
CA LYS A 1118 -26.24 -9.99 49.14
C LYS A 1118 -25.60 -8.60 49.19
N THR A 1119 -24.29 -8.52 49.42
CA THR A 1119 -23.52 -7.26 49.44
C THR A 1119 -23.28 -6.69 48.05
N TRP A 1120 -23.40 -7.51 47.00
CA TRP A 1120 -23.20 -7.09 45.62
C TRP A 1120 -24.51 -6.58 45.03
N ASP A 1121 -24.48 -5.36 44.52
CA ASP A 1121 -25.61 -4.73 43.84
C ASP A 1121 -25.50 -4.94 42.32
N GLY A 1122 -26.49 -5.63 41.73
CA GLY A 1122 -26.52 -5.94 40.30
C GLY A 1122 -26.52 -4.71 39.37
N GLU A 1123 -26.88 -3.52 39.87
CA GLU A 1123 -26.81 -2.27 39.11
C GLU A 1123 -25.41 -1.62 39.13
N LYS A 1124 -24.64 -1.85 40.20
CA LYS A 1124 -23.32 -1.23 40.43
C LYS A 1124 -22.14 -2.16 40.16
N THR A 1125 -22.34 -3.47 40.15
CA THR A 1125 -21.25 -4.42 39.92
C THR A 1125 -21.07 -4.71 38.45
N ILE A 1126 -19.83 -4.71 37.98
CA ILE A 1126 -19.46 -5.01 36.59
C ILE A 1126 -18.47 -6.16 36.49
N THR A 1127 -18.45 -6.78 35.30
CA THR A 1127 -17.41 -7.72 34.88
C THR A 1127 -16.50 -7.01 33.90
N LEU A 1128 -15.22 -6.87 34.25
CA LEU A 1128 -14.21 -6.18 33.46
C LEU A 1128 -13.29 -7.19 32.79
N THR A 1129 -13.27 -7.23 31.46
CA THR A 1129 -12.44 -8.17 30.69
C THR A 1129 -11.20 -7.46 30.15
N CYS A 1130 -10.03 -8.04 30.41
CA CYS A 1130 -8.74 -7.57 29.87
C CYS A 1130 -8.22 -8.58 28.83
N SER A 1131 -8.38 -8.25 27.56
CA SER A 1131 -8.05 -9.14 26.44
C SER A 1131 -6.64 -8.90 25.93
N PHE A 1132 -5.89 -9.97 25.71
CA PHE A 1132 -4.54 -9.89 25.16
C PHE A 1132 -4.54 -10.00 23.63
N THR A 1133 -4.25 -8.89 22.96
CA THR A 1133 -4.00 -8.86 21.52
C THR A 1133 -2.49 -8.75 21.24
N PRO A 1134 -1.99 -9.17 20.05
CA PRO A 1134 -0.57 -9.03 19.73
C PRO A 1134 -0.11 -7.56 19.86
N GLY A 1135 0.82 -7.30 20.79
CA GLY A 1135 1.37 -5.97 21.06
C GLY A 1135 0.48 -4.97 21.82
N SER A 1136 -0.73 -5.36 22.25
CA SER A 1136 -1.66 -4.46 22.94
C SER A 1136 -2.64 -5.18 23.88
N CYS A 1137 -3.40 -4.41 24.66
CA CYS A 1137 -4.45 -4.90 25.54
C CYS A 1137 -5.78 -4.19 25.22
N SER A 1138 -6.89 -4.94 25.22
CA SER A 1138 -8.23 -4.37 25.07
C SER A 1138 -9.02 -4.54 26.38
N LEU A 1139 -9.65 -3.48 26.84
CA LEU A 1139 -10.41 -3.43 28.08
C LEU A 1139 -11.89 -3.17 27.77
N THR A 1140 -12.77 -4.08 28.23
CA THR A 1140 -14.22 -3.95 28.07
C THR A 1140 -14.95 -4.19 29.38
N ALA A 1141 -15.87 -3.30 29.75
CA ALA A 1141 -16.70 -3.43 30.95
C ALA A 1141 -18.11 -3.87 30.58
N TYR A 1142 -18.63 -4.87 31.29
CA TYR A 1142 -19.99 -5.40 31.10
C TYR A 1142 -20.78 -5.35 32.41
N LYS A 1143 -22.05 -4.99 32.32
CA LYS A 1143 -23.06 -5.14 33.36
C LYS A 1143 -24.01 -6.26 32.95
N LEU A 1144 -24.48 -7.05 33.91
CA LEU A 1144 -25.45 -8.10 33.64
C LEU A 1144 -26.85 -7.52 33.43
N SER A 1145 -27.56 -7.97 32.40
CA SER A 1145 -28.99 -7.67 32.28
C SER A 1145 -29.81 -8.57 33.22
N PRO A 1146 -31.03 -8.18 33.63
CA PRO A 1146 -31.88 -9.02 34.48
C PRO A 1146 -32.13 -10.42 33.87
N ALA A 1147 -32.31 -10.49 32.55
CA ALA A 1147 -32.43 -11.76 31.83
C ALA A 1147 -31.13 -12.59 31.90
N GLY A 1148 -29.97 -11.94 31.77
CA GLY A 1148 -28.67 -12.60 31.92
C GLY A 1148 -28.44 -13.14 33.33
N PHE A 1149 -28.94 -12.46 34.37
CA PHE A 1149 -28.88 -12.94 35.75
C PHE A 1149 -29.71 -14.20 35.97
N GLU A 1150 -30.96 -14.23 35.52
CA GLU A 1150 -31.81 -15.41 35.65
C GLU A 1150 -31.25 -16.62 34.90
N TRP A 1151 -30.74 -16.39 33.69
CA TRP A 1151 -30.10 -17.44 32.89
C TRP A 1151 -28.81 -17.94 33.55
N GLY A 1152 -27.91 -17.04 33.95
CA GLY A 1152 -26.62 -17.42 34.55
C GLY A 1152 -26.77 -18.16 35.89
N LYS A 1153 -27.83 -17.87 36.65
CA LYS A 1153 -28.16 -18.57 37.90
C LYS A 1153 -28.60 -20.01 37.67
N THR A 1154 -29.33 -20.26 36.58
CA THR A 1154 -29.87 -21.59 36.25
C THR A 1154 -28.91 -22.44 35.43
N ASN A 1155 -27.90 -21.83 34.78
CA ASN A 1155 -26.96 -22.54 33.93
C ASN A 1155 -26.02 -23.49 34.71
N VAL A 1156 -25.98 -24.74 34.26
CA VAL A 1156 -25.15 -25.83 34.79
C VAL A 1156 -24.14 -26.33 33.74
N ASP A 1157 -24.33 -26.01 32.45
CA ASP A 1157 -23.48 -26.49 31.36
C ASP A 1157 -22.15 -25.72 31.31
N PRO A 1158 -20.98 -26.41 31.42
CA PRO A 1158 -19.66 -25.79 31.31
C PRO A 1158 -19.19 -25.58 29.86
N GLY A 1159 -19.98 -25.99 28.85
CA GLY A 1159 -19.63 -25.88 27.44
C GLY A 1159 -19.44 -24.44 26.92
N SER A 1160 -18.78 -24.31 25.77
CA SER A 1160 -18.50 -23.00 25.14
C SER A 1160 -19.73 -22.36 24.47
N GLN A 1161 -20.79 -23.13 24.21
CA GLN A 1161 -22.06 -22.67 23.67
C GLN A 1161 -23.24 -23.29 24.44
N PRO A 1162 -23.48 -22.86 25.69
CA PRO A 1162 -24.56 -23.40 26.49
C PRO A 1162 -25.93 -22.97 25.94
N GLN A 1163 -26.91 -23.86 26.06
CA GLN A 1163 -28.26 -23.66 25.51
C GLN A 1163 -28.93 -22.41 26.12
N GLY A 1164 -29.51 -21.56 25.26
CA GLY A 1164 -30.24 -20.36 25.69
C GLY A 1164 -29.37 -19.13 25.98
N TYR A 1165 -28.05 -19.19 25.77
CA TYR A 1165 -27.20 -18.01 25.84
C TYR A 1165 -27.53 -16.99 24.73
N LEU A 1166 -27.68 -15.72 25.10
CA LEU A 1166 -27.86 -14.61 24.18
C LEU A 1166 -26.84 -13.51 24.46
N PRO A 1167 -26.29 -12.84 23.43
CA PRO A 1167 -25.41 -11.68 23.61
C PRO A 1167 -25.98 -10.54 24.45
N THR A 1168 -27.31 -10.41 24.50
CA THR A 1168 -28.04 -9.40 25.29
C THR A 1168 -28.05 -9.69 26.80
N HIS A 1169 -27.45 -10.80 27.24
CA HIS A 1169 -27.28 -11.11 28.67
C HIS A 1169 -26.27 -10.17 29.36
N GLY A 1170 -25.40 -9.50 28.59
CA GLY A 1170 -24.50 -8.47 29.09
C GLY A 1170 -24.63 -7.16 28.31
N GLU A 1171 -24.65 -6.04 29.02
CA GLU A 1171 -24.66 -4.70 28.46
C GLU A 1171 -23.30 -4.04 28.67
N LYS A 1172 -22.76 -3.39 27.64
CA LYS A 1172 -21.49 -2.66 27.76
C LYS A 1172 -21.67 -1.40 28.57
N VAL A 1173 -20.70 -1.12 29.44
CA VAL A 1173 -20.71 0.05 30.33
C VAL A 1173 -19.48 0.91 30.10
N GLN A 1174 -19.59 2.18 30.46
CA GLN A 1174 -18.50 3.13 30.28
C GLN A 1174 -17.40 2.91 31.31
N ILE A 1175 -16.16 2.80 30.83
CA ILE A 1175 -14.96 2.78 31.66
C ILE A 1175 -13.94 3.80 31.15
N LEU A 1176 -13.26 4.47 32.08
CA LEU A 1176 -12.21 5.46 31.83
C LEU A 1176 -10.92 5.05 32.54
N LEU A 1177 -9.79 5.39 31.94
CA LEU A 1177 -8.47 5.22 32.54
C LEU A 1177 -7.97 6.56 33.10
N SER A 1178 -7.52 6.56 34.35
CA SER A 1178 -7.03 7.77 35.01
C SER A 1178 -5.59 7.59 35.54
N ASP A 1179 -4.80 8.65 35.39
CA ASP A 1179 -3.47 8.80 35.99
C ASP A 1179 -3.50 9.76 37.20
N ARG A 1180 -4.67 10.30 37.56
CA ARG A 1180 -4.81 11.34 38.60
C ARG A 1180 -4.72 10.81 40.02
N PHE A 1181 -5.06 9.54 40.20
CA PHE A 1181 -5.01 8.87 41.50
C PHE A 1181 -4.44 7.46 41.34
N LEU A 1182 -3.92 6.93 42.43
CA LEU A 1182 -3.37 5.60 42.51
C LEU A 1182 -4.33 4.71 43.29
N GLY A 1183 -4.46 3.47 42.85
CA GLY A 1183 -5.08 2.43 43.68
C GLY A 1183 -4.05 1.42 44.19
N TYR A 1184 -4.50 0.51 45.06
CA TYR A 1184 -3.66 -0.50 45.71
C TYR A 1184 -4.24 -1.92 45.55
N PHE A 1185 -3.47 -2.93 45.96
CA PHE A 1185 -3.87 -4.34 45.93
C PHE A 1185 -3.98 -4.90 47.35
N LEU A 1186 -4.92 -5.81 47.56
CA LEU A 1186 -4.92 -6.72 48.70
C LEU A 1186 -4.69 -8.14 48.17
N VAL A 1187 -3.80 -8.88 48.82
CA VAL A 1187 -3.40 -10.23 48.40
C VAL A 1187 -3.49 -11.20 49.58
N PRO A 1188 -3.57 -12.52 49.35
CA PRO A 1188 -3.62 -13.49 50.43
C PRO A 1188 -2.27 -13.50 51.17
N SER A 1189 -2.28 -13.78 52.48
CA SER A 1189 -1.05 -13.90 53.27
C SER A 1189 -0.08 -14.96 52.74
N ASP A 1190 -0.63 -16.00 52.10
CA ASP A 1190 0.13 -17.12 51.58
C ASP A 1190 0.42 -16.94 50.07
N VAL A 1191 -0.34 -17.64 49.22
CA VAL A 1191 -0.19 -17.63 47.76
C VAL A 1191 -1.55 -17.36 47.13
N TRP A 1192 -1.57 -16.59 46.04
CA TRP A 1192 -2.80 -16.39 45.26
C TRP A 1192 -2.94 -17.35 44.08
N ASN A 1193 -1.84 -17.77 43.44
CA ASN A 1193 -1.89 -18.62 42.24
C ASN A 1193 -1.72 -20.12 42.58
N TYR A 1194 -2.78 -20.90 42.40
CA TYR A 1194 -2.80 -22.34 42.65
C TYR A 1194 -2.69 -23.19 41.37
N ASN A 1195 -2.36 -22.61 40.21
CA ASN A 1195 -2.26 -23.37 38.96
C ASN A 1195 -1.23 -24.52 38.97
N PHE A 1196 -0.13 -24.38 39.74
CA PHE A 1196 0.85 -25.45 39.94
C PHE A 1196 0.64 -26.25 41.24
N MET A 1197 -0.39 -25.90 42.01
CA MET A 1197 -0.70 -26.47 43.33
C MET A 1197 -2.19 -26.80 43.42
N GLY A 1198 -2.80 -27.26 42.32
CA GLY A 1198 -4.25 -27.41 42.19
C GLY A 1198 -4.89 -28.30 43.26
N ALA A 1199 -4.16 -29.31 43.75
CA ALA A 1199 -4.62 -30.19 44.83
C ALA A 1199 -4.82 -29.48 46.19
N GLN A 1200 -4.17 -28.33 46.40
CA GLN A 1200 -4.29 -27.53 47.63
C GLN A 1200 -5.45 -26.53 47.58
N PHE A 1201 -6.06 -26.32 46.40
CA PHE A 1201 -7.16 -25.38 46.24
C PHE A 1201 -8.50 -26.03 46.59
N SER A 1202 -9.35 -25.32 47.33
CA SER A 1202 -10.73 -25.72 47.62
C SER A 1202 -11.67 -24.53 47.47
N ALA A 1203 -12.83 -24.73 46.85
CA ALA A 1203 -13.83 -23.66 46.64
C ALA A 1203 -14.37 -23.08 47.96
N ASN A 1204 -14.29 -23.82 49.07
CA ASN A 1204 -14.74 -23.38 50.39
C ASN A 1204 -13.58 -23.02 51.34
N MET A 1205 -12.38 -22.74 50.80
CA MET A 1205 -11.24 -22.33 51.62
C MET A 1205 -11.43 -20.93 52.21
N ASN A 1206 -10.99 -20.74 53.45
CA ASN A 1206 -10.88 -19.42 54.07
C ASN A 1206 -9.48 -18.87 53.87
N TYR A 1207 -9.36 -17.56 53.65
CA TYR A 1207 -8.09 -16.88 53.43
C TYR A 1207 -8.05 -15.53 54.16
N LYS A 1208 -6.85 -15.10 54.56
CA LYS A 1208 -6.61 -13.79 55.15
C LYS A 1208 -5.91 -12.89 54.14
N LEU A 1209 -6.23 -11.60 54.18
CA LEU A 1209 -5.68 -10.61 53.26
C LEU A 1209 -4.64 -9.73 53.95
N VAL A 1210 -3.66 -9.29 53.16
CA VAL A 1210 -2.64 -8.32 53.53
C VAL A 1210 -2.47 -7.28 52.43
N LEU A 1211 -2.10 -6.06 52.81
CA LEU A 1211 -1.72 -5.00 51.89
C LEU A 1211 -0.31 -5.27 51.36
N ASP A 1212 -0.22 -5.83 50.16
CA ASP A 1212 1.05 -6.12 49.49
C ASP A 1212 0.87 -6.12 47.96
N VAL A 1213 1.98 -6.11 47.23
CA VAL A 1213 2.01 -6.14 45.77
C VAL A 1213 1.87 -7.59 45.29
N PRO A 1214 0.93 -7.91 44.38
CA PRO A 1214 0.79 -9.26 43.87
C PRO A 1214 2.06 -9.71 43.13
N LYS A 1215 2.50 -10.92 43.47
CA LYS A 1215 3.60 -11.63 42.82
C LYS A 1215 3.18 -12.10 41.43
N GLU A 1216 4.14 -12.18 40.50
CA GLU A 1216 3.88 -12.59 39.11
C GLU A 1216 3.40 -14.04 39.01
N PHE A 1217 2.68 -14.38 37.93
CA PHE A 1217 2.10 -15.72 37.74
C PHE A 1217 3.12 -16.86 37.97
N TYR A 1218 4.32 -16.72 37.41
CA TYR A 1218 5.42 -17.72 37.47
C TYR A 1218 6.42 -17.48 38.62
N HIS A 1219 6.08 -16.66 39.60
CA HIS A 1219 6.93 -16.40 40.77
C HIS A 1219 7.26 -17.70 41.53
N GLU A 1220 8.42 -17.76 42.17
CA GLU A 1220 8.98 -18.97 42.79
C GLU A 1220 8.04 -19.60 43.83
N SER A 1221 7.39 -18.74 44.63
CA SER A 1221 6.38 -19.14 45.62
C SER A 1221 5.15 -19.85 45.04
N HIS A 1222 4.83 -19.65 43.76
CA HIS A 1222 3.67 -20.29 43.11
C HIS A 1222 3.99 -21.68 42.57
N ARG A 1223 5.27 -22.09 42.57
CA ARG A 1223 5.75 -23.31 41.93
C ARG A 1223 6.84 -24.02 42.72
N SER A 1224 6.69 -24.02 44.05
CA SER A 1224 7.62 -24.63 45.01
C SER A 1224 7.99 -26.09 44.68
N ALA A 1225 7.03 -26.89 44.20
CA ALA A 1225 7.26 -28.28 43.81
C ALA A 1225 8.36 -28.46 42.75
N HIS A 1226 8.49 -27.53 41.80
CA HIS A 1226 9.55 -27.60 40.78
C HIS A 1226 10.95 -27.40 41.38
N PHE A 1227 11.07 -26.57 42.43
CA PHE A 1227 12.34 -26.31 43.10
C PHE A 1227 12.72 -27.42 44.08
N MET A 1228 11.74 -28.03 44.75
CA MET A 1228 11.96 -29.19 45.61
C MET A 1228 12.45 -30.40 44.80
N ASN A 1229 11.86 -30.67 43.64
CA ASN A 1229 12.31 -31.74 42.74
C ASN A 1229 13.75 -31.52 42.24
N PHE A 1230 14.12 -30.26 41.98
CA PHE A 1230 15.49 -29.92 41.59
C PHE A 1230 16.48 -30.14 42.74
N SER A 1231 16.10 -29.83 43.99
CA SER A 1231 16.94 -30.08 45.16
C SER A 1231 17.21 -31.58 45.40
N SER A 1232 16.20 -32.44 45.18
CA SER A 1232 16.37 -33.89 45.30
C SER A 1232 17.25 -34.49 44.21
N GLU A 1233 17.34 -33.87 43.02
CA GLU A 1233 18.27 -34.27 41.95
C GLU A 1233 19.72 -33.79 42.21
N THR A 1234 19.90 -32.72 42.99
CA THR A 1234 21.23 -32.22 43.36
C THR A 1234 21.83 -32.99 44.54
N GLU A 1235 21.00 -33.45 45.48
CA GLU A 1235 21.46 -34.31 46.60
C GLU A 1235 21.98 -35.68 46.13
N THR A 1236 21.46 -36.23 45.02
CA THR A 1236 21.99 -37.49 44.43
C THR A 1236 23.29 -37.32 43.65
N ALA A 1237 23.71 -36.09 43.35
CA ALA A 1237 24.99 -35.80 42.67
C ALA A 1237 26.12 -35.42 43.64
N ALA A 1238 25.86 -35.36 44.94
CA ALA A 1238 26.79 -34.88 45.97
C ALA A 1238 27.74 -35.98 46.52
N GLU A 1239 28.27 -36.85 45.65
CA GLU A 1239 29.46 -37.66 45.94
C GLU A 1239 30.54 -37.41 44.87
N ALA A 1240 31.16 -36.24 44.93
CA ALA A 1240 32.51 -36.02 44.41
C ALA A 1240 33.11 -34.80 45.12
N ASP A 1241 34.20 -34.99 45.86
CA ASP A 1241 35.05 -33.92 46.37
C ASP A 1241 35.48 -33.02 45.22
N ILE A 1242 34.87 -31.83 45.12
CA ILE A 1242 35.37 -30.75 44.29
C ILE A 1242 36.04 -29.77 45.25
N GLU A 1243 37.38 -29.75 45.25
CA GLU A 1243 38.18 -28.73 45.92
C GLU A 1243 37.75 -27.34 45.39
N ASP A 1244 37.25 -26.49 46.29
CA ASP A 1244 37.03 -25.08 46.03
C ASP A 1244 38.37 -24.34 46.07
N ALA A 1245 38.95 -24.09 44.89
CA ALA A 1245 40.19 -23.34 44.76
C ALA A 1245 40.03 -21.81 44.95
N PHE A 1246 38.83 -21.32 45.27
CA PHE A 1246 38.53 -19.88 45.38
C PHE A 1246 37.65 -19.49 46.57
N ALA A 1247 37.62 -20.29 47.65
CA ALA A 1247 37.13 -19.85 48.96
C ALA A 1247 38.13 -18.95 49.70
#